data_AF-A0A9E7CYD2-F1
#
_entry.id   AF-A0A9E7CYD2-F1
#
_cell.length_a   1.000
_cell.length_b   1.000
_cell.length_c   1.000
_cell.angle_alpha   90.00
_cell.angle_beta   90.00
_cell.angle_gamma   90.00
#
_symmetry.space_group_name_H-M   'P 1'
#
loop_
_entity.id
_entity.type
_entity.pdbx_description
1 polymer ?
#
loop_
_entity_poly.entity_id
_entity_poly.type
_entity_poly.pdbx_seq_one_letter_code
_entity_poly.pdbx_strand_id
1 'polypeptide(L)'
;MNIRNKYIFLLILLAFFSAKAQQSQVYTHHLKEYQDALKLYNDKQYRAAQLLFKNVKHDTDDYEIEADCDYYIANSAIRLNQYGADKMMEDFVKNYSTSTKRNSALLEVGNYYFEQGKYANAAKWYDMTENLHLGYSEREKINFRKGYSLFATNKHESAKPYFEKVVNSKEYGAQAKYYIGYMAYEGNDYNEAQKYFEQISENQNVNENLSYYQADMNFKSGEFEKALKEALQQLPRADRNEQSELNKIIGESYFNLEKYEEAIPYLKEYKGTQGKWNNTDFYQLGYAYYKQADYENAISQFNKIIDARNAVAQNAYYHLAECYLKTGKKQQALNAFKNASEMSFSKDIQKDSWLNYARLSYDIGNPYENVSDVLIKYIEKYPDSNYKSEIQDLLVDSYITSKNYEAAIKLLESNRSYSNKQAYQKVTFYRGLELFNEGKYNDAKNYFSKSLSEPRDVAYVARATFWKAETDYNLGNFQEAVVGYKEFKQFPASSQTEEFKNADYNLAYAYFKQKEYAQAAEFFNTYISSGPADKVRLNDSYLRMGDSYFVTSQYNLAIKAYDKAIKADVPGTDYAYFQKAISYGFINKNETKIKELNNFINSYVTSSYRDDALYELGNTYVNNDNSSKGIETYTKLVSEHKNSSYVSKAILREGLVYYNEGKNDLALSRFRLVVDKYSNTQEAIQAVSTSKLIYIDEGRVNEYANWVKGLDFVEVTDAELDNATFEGAEKHYLRKNTEEAERGLENYVSQFPSGMHILKARFYLAQTYFEQGDKLKSIPHYEFVINRGASQYSEQALARLGQIYLENNEYAKAIPVLSRLEQEADFPQNITFAQSNLMKSNYELRNYIQTINYAEKVLKNEKIDDRVKSDAHIMIARSAIKTDNQDKAKVAYSEVLKTATGALAAEALYYDAYFKNKEGNYELSNQVVQDLAKNYPGYKEYGARGLIIMAKNFYALDDAFQATYILESVISNFTAYPDIIVEAQNELTKIKAEEAKRNSSVTPHE
;
A
#
# COMPACT_ATOMS: atom_id res chain seq x y z
N MET A 1 -18.65 56.78 -115.29
CA MET A 1 -17.46 56.24 -116.00
C MET A 1 -16.21 56.97 -115.49
N ASN A 2 -15.04 56.33 -115.52
CA ASN A 2 -13.71 56.74 -115.01
C ASN A 2 -13.46 58.25 -114.81
N ILE A 3 -12.92 58.70 -113.67
CA ILE A 3 -11.53 58.47 -113.22
C ILE A 3 -10.50 58.92 -114.28
N ARG A 4 -10.42 60.24 -114.50
CA ARG A 4 -9.25 60.95 -115.03
C ARG A 4 -9.10 62.27 -114.27
N ASN A 5 -8.64 62.26 -113.01
CA ASN A 5 -7.23 62.12 -112.59
C ASN A 5 -6.26 63.05 -113.36
N LYS A 6 -5.35 63.79 -112.71
CA LYS A 6 -5.28 64.17 -111.27
C LYS A 6 -4.40 65.42 -111.02
N TYR A 7 -3.90 66.07 -112.07
CA TYR A 7 -2.61 66.78 -112.02
C TYR A 7 -2.66 68.31 -112.01
N ILE A 8 -3.77 68.93 -112.42
CA ILE A 8 -3.97 70.39 -112.24
C ILE A 8 -4.04 70.75 -110.73
N PHE A 9 -4.36 69.76 -109.89
CA PHE A 9 -4.36 69.82 -108.43
C PHE A 9 -3.00 70.19 -107.80
N LEU A 10 -1.89 70.13 -108.55
CA LEU A 10 -0.54 70.41 -108.03
C LEU A 10 -0.09 71.87 -108.20
N LEU A 11 -0.63 72.60 -109.17
CA LEU A 11 -0.08 73.90 -109.61
C LEU A 11 -0.71 75.13 -108.91
N ILE A 12 -1.86 74.95 -108.25
CA ILE A 12 -2.52 76.00 -107.45
C ILE A 12 -1.91 76.09 -106.03
N LEU A 13 -1.07 75.12 -105.64
CA LEU A 13 -0.71 74.81 -104.25
C LEU A 13 0.47 75.64 -103.68
N LEU A 14 1.04 76.58 -104.45
CA LEU A 14 2.30 77.27 -104.10
C LEU A 14 2.24 78.81 -104.04
N ALA A 15 1.10 79.43 -104.34
CA ALA A 15 1.02 80.89 -104.56
C ALA A 15 0.43 81.73 -103.41
N PHE A 16 -0.07 81.11 -102.33
CA PHE A 16 -0.86 81.80 -101.28
C PHE A 16 -0.12 82.08 -99.95
N PHE A 17 1.22 82.12 -99.97
CA PHE A 17 2.00 82.59 -98.82
C PHE A 17 2.08 84.13 -98.78
N SER A 18 1.19 84.77 -98.00
CA SER A 18 1.50 85.90 -97.07
C SER A 18 0.26 86.68 -96.63
N ALA A 19 -0.42 86.22 -95.58
CA ALA A 19 -1.31 87.05 -94.77
C ALA A 19 -1.27 86.56 -93.31
N LYS A 20 -1.11 87.47 -92.34
CA LYS A 20 -1.10 87.11 -90.91
C LYS A 20 -2.54 87.03 -90.39
N ALA A 21 -2.92 85.90 -89.81
CA ALA A 21 -4.19 85.74 -89.09
C ALA A 21 -3.97 85.85 -87.57
N GLN A 22 -4.96 86.37 -86.84
CA GLN A 22 -5.00 86.31 -85.38
C GLN A 22 -5.33 84.88 -84.91
N GLN A 23 -4.75 84.46 -83.79
CA GLN A 23 -5.18 83.24 -83.10
C GLN A 23 -6.54 83.45 -82.43
N SER A 24 -7.36 82.39 -82.39
CA SER A 24 -8.65 82.40 -81.71
C SER A 24 -8.52 82.13 -80.22
N GLN A 25 -9.47 82.66 -79.44
CA GLN A 25 -9.44 82.70 -77.97
C GLN A 25 -9.37 81.31 -77.29
N VAL A 26 -9.68 80.23 -78.00
CA VAL A 26 -9.53 78.83 -77.57
C VAL A 26 -8.05 78.43 -77.37
N TYR A 27 -7.12 79.10 -78.05
CA TYR A 27 -5.67 78.86 -77.94
C TYR A 27 -4.94 79.86 -77.04
N THR A 28 -5.65 80.85 -76.48
CA THR A 28 -5.08 81.90 -75.62
C THR A 28 -5.81 82.03 -74.27
N HIS A 29 -6.67 81.07 -73.91
CA HIS A 29 -7.28 81.02 -72.58
C HIS A 29 -6.29 80.43 -71.57
N HIS A 30 -6.08 81.12 -70.46
CA HIS A 30 -5.17 80.75 -69.36
C HIS A 30 -5.48 79.40 -68.67
N LEU A 31 -6.51 78.67 -69.10
CA LEU A 31 -6.98 77.40 -68.51
C LEU A 31 -6.89 76.22 -69.49
N LYS A 32 -6.28 76.40 -70.67
CA LYS A 32 -6.28 75.35 -71.69
C LYS A 32 -5.58 74.07 -71.19
N GLU A 33 -4.39 74.19 -70.61
CA GLU A 33 -3.67 73.01 -70.11
C GLU A 33 -4.37 72.35 -68.92
N TYR A 34 -5.09 73.12 -68.08
CA TYR A 34 -5.94 72.57 -67.03
C TYR A 34 -7.09 71.71 -67.60
N GLN A 35 -7.74 72.17 -68.69
CA GLN A 35 -8.77 71.41 -69.40
C GLN A 35 -8.22 70.16 -70.08
N ASP A 36 -7.04 70.25 -70.73
CA ASP A 36 -6.36 69.09 -71.33
C ASP A 36 -5.94 68.07 -70.23
N ALA A 37 -5.53 68.53 -69.04
CA ALA A 37 -5.18 67.67 -67.90
C ALA A 37 -6.41 66.95 -67.31
N LEU A 38 -7.52 67.68 -67.11
CA LEU A 38 -8.82 67.12 -66.72
C LEU A 38 -9.30 66.06 -67.70
N LYS A 39 -9.14 66.30 -69.02
CA LYS A 39 -9.51 65.33 -70.04
C LYS A 39 -8.68 64.05 -69.91
N LEU A 40 -7.35 64.15 -69.82
CA LEU A 40 -6.46 63.00 -69.64
C LEU A 40 -6.80 62.21 -68.36
N TYR A 41 -7.20 62.89 -67.29
CA TYR A 41 -7.64 62.25 -66.05
C TYR A 41 -8.94 61.46 -66.23
N ASN A 42 -9.94 62.06 -66.88
CA ASN A 42 -11.23 61.42 -67.16
C ASN A 42 -11.09 60.25 -68.15
N ASP A 43 -10.18 60.36 -69.12
CA ASP A 43 -9.74 59.28 -70.04
C ASP A 43 -8.87 58.21 -69.32
N LYS A 44 -8.72 58.29 -67.98
CA LYS A 44 -7.95 57.40 -67.10
C LYS A 44 -6.45 57.33 -67.39
N GLN A 45 -5.91 58.30 -68.13
CA GLN A 45 -4.48 58.42 -68.44
C GLN A 45 -3.72 59.10 -67.29
N TYR A 46 -3.90 58.60 -66.06
CA TYR A 46 -3.50 59.25 -64.81
C TYR A 46 -2.04 59.71 -64.80
N ARG A 47 -1.10 58.97 -65.43
CA ARG A 47 0.32 59.35 -65.47
C ARG A 47 0.60 60.56 -66.38
N ALA A 48 -0.16 60.71 -67.47
CA ALA A 48 -0.07 61.88 -68.35
C ALA A 48 -0.77 63.08 -67.71
N ALA A 49 -1.96 62.87 -67.12
CA ALA A 49 -2.68 63.88 -66.37
C ALA A 49 -1.86 64.45 -65.20
N GLN A 50 -1.24 63.58 -64.39
CA GLN A 50 -0.39 63.96 -63.25
C GLN A 50 0.83 64.79 -63.66
N LEU A 51 1.36 64.63 -64.88
CA LEU A 51 2.41 65.50 -65.41
C LEU A 51 1.84 66.86 -65.82
N LEU A 52 0.72 66.88 -66.56
CA LEU A 52 0.13 68.12 -67.05
C LEU A 52 -0.39 69.00 -65.91
N PHE A 53 -1.04 68.42 -64.88
CA PHE A 53 -1.42 69.15 -63.67
C PHE A 53 -0.23 69.74 -62.90
N LYS A 54 0.96 69.12 -62.95
CA LYS A 54 2.17 69.70 -62.32
C LYS A 54 2.67 70.95 -63.04
N ASN A 55 2.56 70.99 -64.37
CA ASN A 55 2.85 72.20 -65.15
C ASN A 55 1.82 73.30 -64.82
N VAL A 56 0.53 72.97 -64.92
CA VAL A 56 -0.56 73.92 -64.60
C VAL A 56 -0.43 74.48 -63.18
N LYS A 57 -0.04 73.65 -62.20
CA LYS A 57 0.21 74.10 -60.83
C LYS A 57 1.39 75.07 -60.72
N HIS A 58 2.42 74.91 -61.54
CA HIS A 58 3.58 75.82 -61.54
C HIS A 58 3.27 77.19 -62.14
N ASP A 59 2.36 77.22 -63.11
CA ASP A 59 2.07 78.39 -63.94
C ASP A 59 0.77 79.13 -63.55
N THR A 60 0.12 78.75 -62.43
CA THR A 60 -1.15 79.35 -61.95
C THR A 60 -0.99 80.16 -60.66
N ASP A 61 -1.53 81.39 -60.66
CA ASP A 61 -1.74 82.20 -59.44
C ASP A 61 -3.16 81.99 -58.84
N ASP A 62 -4.04 81.21 -59.50
CA ASP A 62 -5.40 80.94 -59.02
C ASP A 62 -5.42 79.77 -58.03
N TYR A 63 -5.91 80.05 -56.81
CA TYR A 63 -5.96 79.13 -55.68
C TYR A 63 -6.92 77.94 -55.86
N GLU A 64 -8.06 78.10 -56.55
CA GLU A 64 -8.95 76.94 -56.81
C GLU A 64 -8.32 76.01 -57.85
N ILE A 65 -7.62 76.56 -58.84
CA ILE A 65 -6.92 75.76 -59.86
C ILE A 65 -5.64 75.13 -59.28
N GLU A 66 -4.91 75.81 -58.39
CA GLU A 66 -3.80 75.21 -57.64
C GLU A 66 -4.30 74.01 -56.80
N ALA A 67 -5.38 74.21 -56.05
CA ALA A 67 -6.01 73.18 -55.23
C ALA A 67 -6.49 71.99 -56.07
N ASP A 68 -7.19 72.25 -57.18
CA ASP A 68 -7.63 71.21 -58.11
C ASP A 68 -6.45 70.43 -58.69
N CYS A 69 -5.35 71.10 -59.04
CA CYS A 69 -4.15 70.44 -59.54
C CYS A 69 -3.54 69.52 -58.48
N ASP A 70 -3.35 69.97 -57.24
CA ASP A 70 -2.85 69.10 -56.15
C ASP A 70 -3.79 67.91 -55.90
N TYR A 71 -5.11 68.14 -55.90
CA TYR A 71 -6.10 67.07 -55.79
C TYR A 71 -5.95 66.02 -56.90
N TYR A 72 -5.92 66.43 -58.17
CA TYR A 72 -5.82 65.49 -59.28
C TYR A 72 -4.42 64.84 -59.39
N ILE A 73 -3.35 65.52 -58.95
CA ILE A 73 -2.01 64.94 -58.81
C ILE A 73 -2.00 63.82 -57.77
N ALA A 74 -2.59 64.07 -56.60
CA ALA A 74 -2.68 63.10 -55.50
C ALA A 74 -3.63 61.95 -55.83
N ASN A 75 -4.79 62.22 -56.45
CA ASN A 75 -5.72 61.16 -56.86
C ASN A 75 -5.07 60.27 -57.95
N SER A 76 -4.39 60.88 -58.93
CA SER A 76 -3.59 60.13 -59.91
C SER A 76 -2.49 59.29 -59.24
N ALA A 77 -1.87 59.78 -58.16
CA ALA A 77 -0.89 59.01 -57.40
C ALA A 77 -1.52 57.78 -56.72
N ILE A 78 -2.70 57.93 -56.12
CA ILE A 78 -3.47 56.85 -55.50
C ILE A 78 -3.88 55.81 -56.56
N ARG A 79 -4.44 56.25 -57.70
CA ARG A 79 -4.84 55.38 -58.82
C ARG A 79 -3.68 54.66 -59.50
N LEU A 80 -2.46 55.17 -59.37
CA LEU A 80 -1.22 54.55 -59.85
C LEU A 80 -0.46 53.79 -58.73
N ASN A 81 -1.03 53.69 -57.52
CA ASN A 81 -0.43 53.10 -56.32
C ASN A 81 1.01 53.58 -56.04
N GLN A 82 1.25 54.89 -56.18
CA GLN A 82 2.57 55.50 -55.98
C GLN A 82 2.94 55.60 -54.49
N TYR A 83 4.22 55.44 -54.17
CA TYR A 83 4.73 55.62 -52.82
C TYR A 83 4.50 57.07 -52.32
N GLY A 84 3.87 57.22 -51.16
CA GLY A 84 3.51 58.52 -50.57
C GLY A 84 2.23 59.16 -51.15
N ALA A 85 1.50 58.48 -52.03
CA ALA A 85 0.25 58.97 -52.60
C ALA A 85 -0.83 59.30 -51.56
N ASP A 86 -0.87 58.54 -50.46
CA ASP A 86 -1.70 58.83 -49.30
C ASP A 86 -1.32 60.16 -48.66
N LYS A 87 -0.03 60.35 -48.34
CA LYS A 87 0.47 61.62 -47.80
C LYS A 87 0.18 62.81 -48.71
N MET A 88 0.34 62.68 -50.03
CA MET A 88 0.01 63.77 -50.98
C MET A 88 -1.45 64.21 -50.84
N MET A 89 -2.36 63.29 -50.52
CA MET A 89 -3.77 63.60 -50.29
C MET A 89 -4.05 64.08 -48.85
N GLU A 90 -3.29 63.62 -47.85
CA GLU A 90 -3.32 64.23 -46.50
C GLU A 90 -2.91 65.71 -46.55
N ASP A 91 -1.81 66.02 -47.24
CA ASP A 91 -1.30 67.38 -47.43
C ASP A 91 -2.32 68.24 -48.22
N PHE A 92 -2.97 67.71 -49.27
CA PHE A 92 -4.07 68.40 -49.96
C PHE A 92 -5.25 68.73 -49.02
N VAL A 93 -5.77 67.74 -48.29
CA VAL A 93 -6.91 67.93 -47.36
C VAL A 93 -6.61 68.93 -46.25
N LYS A 94 -5.35 69.02 -45.83
CA LYS A 94 -4.84 69.95 -44.82
C LYS A 94 -4.67 71.37 -45.36
N ASN A 95 -4.10 71.52 -46.56
CA ASN A 95 -3.71 72.82 -47.10
C ASN A 95 -4.91 73.57 -47.73
N TYR A 96 -5.87 72.86 -48.33
CA TYR A 96 -7.00 73.45 -49.04
C TYR A 96 -8.33 73.15 -48.36
N SER A 97 -8.48 73.61 -47.11
CA SER A 97 -9.65 73.32 -46.26
C SER A 97 -11.00 73.76 -46.86
N THR A 98 -10.99 74.69 -47.81
CA THR A 98 -12.16 75.24 -48.51
C THR A 98 -12.41 74.66 -49.91
N SER A 99 -11.52 73.83 -50.46
CA SER A 99 -11.63 73.34 -51.85
C SER A 99 -12.89 72.48 -52.07
N THR A 100 -13.55 72.70 -53.20
CA THR A 100 -14.71 71.91 -53.65
C THR A 100 -14.40 70.41 -53.80
N LYS A 101 -13.13 70.02 -53.99
CA LYS A 101 -12.70 68.60 -54.07
C LYS A 101 -12.41 67.96 -52.72
N ARG A 102 -12.36 68.73 -51.62
CA ARG A 102 -11.94 68.23 -50.30
C ARG A 102 -12.73 66.99 -49.86
N ASN A 103 -14.03 66.97 -50.09
CA ASN A 103 -14.86 65.81 -49.75
C ASN A 103 -14.53 64.58 -50.60
N SER A 104 -14.29 64.75 -51.91
CA SER A 104 -13.85 63.68 -52.81
C SER A 104 -12.48 63.11 -52.42
N ALA A 105 -11.53 63.97 -52.03
CA ALA A 105 -10.23 63.55 -51.52
C ALA A 105 -10.34 62.63 -50.30
N LEU A 106 -11.10 63.06 -49.28
CA LEU A 106 -11.34 62.29 -48.05
C LEU A 106 -11.91 60.90 -48.34
N LEU A 107 -12.87 60.80 -49.26
CA LEU A 107 -13.52 59.55 -49.66
C LEU A 107 -12.57 58.61 -50.39
N GLU A 108 -11.71 59.14 -51.27
CA GLU A 108 -10.76 58.34 -52.06
C GLU A 108 -9.59 57.83 -51.21
N VAL A 109 -9.15 58.58 -50.19
CA VAL A 109 -8.19 58.07 -49.19
C VAL A 109 -8.81 56.99 -48.31
N GLY A 110 -10.06 57.18 -47.89
CA GLY A 110 -10.82 56.14 -47.18
C GLY A 110 -10.96 54.86 -48.01
N ASN A 111 -11.33 54.99 -49.28
CA ASN A 111 -11.42 53.88 -50.24
C ASN A 111 -10.07 53.17 -50.45
N TYR A 112 -8.98 53.93 -50.61
CA TYR A 112 -7.63 53.37 -50.74
C TYR A 112 -7.21 52.58 -49.50
N TYR A 113 -7.38 53.14 -48.30
CA TYR A 113 -7.05 52.41 -47.07
C TYR A 113 -7.95 51.19 -46.84
N PHE A 114 -9.21 51.25 -47.25
CA PHE A 114 -10.13 50.10 -47.20
C PHE A 114 -9.64 48.96 -48.10
N GLU A 115 -9.29 49.27 -49.35
CA GLU A 115 -8.83 48.29 -50.36
C GLU A 115 -7.43 47.74 -50.04
N GLN A 116 -6.65 48.44 -49.19
CA GLN A 116 -5.38 47.97 -48.62
C GLN A 116 -5.55 47.25 -47.26
N GLY A 117 -6.78 46.96 -46.81
CA GLY A 117 -7.06 46.29 -45.52
C GLY A 117 -6.74 47.11 -44.26
N LYS A 118 -6.41 48.40 -44.41
CA LYS A 118 -6.01 49.31 -43.32
C LYS A 118 -7.24 49.96 -42.68
N TYR A 119 -8.14 49.14 -42.16
CA TYR A 119 -9.49 49.54 -41.70
C TYR A 119 -9.51 50.67 -40.66
N ALA A 120 -8.56 50.70 -39.72
CA ALA A 120 -8.45 51.79 -38.74
C ALA A 120 -8.20 53.16 -39.41
N ASN A 121 -7.40 53.21 -40.49
CA ASN A 121 -7.21 54.42 -41.27
C ASN A 121 -8.46 54.72 -42.09
N ALA A 122 -9.04 53.72 -42.78
CA ALA A 122 -10.24 53.91 -43.59
C ALA A 122 -11.39 54.54 -42.78
N ALA A 123 -11.65 54.03 -41.57
CA ALA A 123 -12.63 54.60 -40.63
C ALA A 123 -12.36 56.08 -40.32
N LYS A 124 -11.11 56.43 -39.94
CA LYS A 124 -10.69 57.82 -39.67
C LYS A 124 -10.97 58.76 -40.86
N TRP A 125 -10.70 58.32 -42.09
CA TRP A 125 -10.96 59.13 -43.28
C TRP A 125 -12.46 59.26 -43.57
N TYR A 126 -13.26 58.20 -43.38
CA TYR A 126 -14.72 58.25 -43.46
C TYR A 126 -15.40 58.95 -42.26
N ASP A 127 -14.68 59.30 -41.19
CA ASP A 127 -15.16 60.19 -40.11
C ASP A 127 -15.05 61.67 -40.49
N MET A 128 -14.14 62.03 -41.40
CA MET A 128 -13.90 63.40 -41.82
C MET A 128 -14.81 63.87 -42.98
N THR A 129 -15.56 62.96 -43.61
CA THR A 129 -16.35 63.22 -44.83
C THR A 129 -17.73 63.83 -44.54
N GLU A 130 -18.12 64.80 -45.37
CA GLU A 130 -19.37 65.53 -45.21
C GLU A 130 -20.47 64.92 -46.11
N ASN A 131 -21.57 64.45 -45.52
CA ASN A 131 -22.59 63.67 -46.22
C ASN A 131 -23.45 64.46 -47.25
N LEU A 132 -23.24 65.77 -47.38
CA LEU A 132 -24.20 66.72 -47.97
C LEU A 132 -24.40 66.60 -49.49
N HIS A 133 -23.42 66.08 -50.25
CA HIS A 133 -23.44 66.11 -51.72
C HIS A 133 -23.18 64.77 -52.42
N LEU A 134 -23.31 63.64 -51.71
CA LEU A 134 -23.08 62.31 -52.30
C LEU A 134 -24.32 61.74 -52.98
N GLY A 135 -24.12 61.22 -54.19
CA GLY A 135 -25.12 60.43 -54.92
C GLY A 135 -25.46 59.12 -54.20
N TYR A 136 -26.66 58.60 -54.45
CA TYR A 136 -27.26 57.50 -53.66
C TYR A 136 -26.36 56.26 -53.52
N SER A 137 -25.82 55.73 -54.63
CA SER A 137 -24.95 54.54 -54.62
C SER A 137 -23.63 54.77 -53.87
N GLU A 138 -22.97 55.92 -54.07
CA GLU A 138 -21.73 56.22 -53.34
C GLU A 138 -22.01 56.42 -51.83
N ARG A 139 -23.17 56.97 -51.48
CA ARG A 139 -23.62 57.04 -50.08
C ARG A 139 -23.84 55.65 -49.48
N GLU A 140 -24.43 54.69 -50.20
CA GLU A 140 -24.55 53.31 -49.71
C GLU A 140 -23.16 52.66 -49.52
N LYS A 141 -22.32 52.68 -50.56
CA LYS A 141 -20.94 52.15 -50.54
C LYS A 141 -20.11 52.69 -49.38
N ILE A 142 -20.18 54.00 -49.11
CA ILE A 142 -19.40 54.64 -48.05
C ILE A 142 -19.96 54.32 -46.65
N ASN A 143 -21.28 54.24 -46.47
CA ASN A 143 -21.85 53.77 -45.20
C ASN A 143 -21.46 52.30 -44.94
N PHE A 144 -21.52 51.43 -45.95
CA PHE A 144 -21.07 50.04 -45.80
C PHE A 144 -19.57 49.93 -45.47
N ARG A 145 -18.70 50.57 -46.28
CA ARG A 145 -17.24 50.54 -46.07
C ARG A 145 -16.84 51.12 -44.72
N LYS A 146 -17.53 52.16 -44.24
CA LYS A 146 -17.32 52.72 -42.89
C LYS A 146 -17.78 51.76 -41.80
N GLY A 147 -18.98 51.19 -41.92
CA GLY A 147 -19.49 50.17 -40.99
C GLY A 147 -18.53 48.99 -40.87
N TYR A 148 -18.08 48.43 -41.99
CA TYR A 148 -17.10 47.35 -42.01
C TYR A 148 -15.74 47.75 -41.45
N SER A 149 -15.27 48.98 -41.69
CA SER A 149 -14.01 49.47 -41.11
C SER A 149 -14.04 49.60 -39.58
N LEU A 150 -15.20 49.97 -39.03
CA LEU A 150 -15.44 50.04 -37.59
C LEU A 150 -15.62 48.63 -36.98
N PHE A 151 -16.34 47.75 -37.68
CA PHE A 151 -16.49 46.34 -37.31
C PHE A 151 -15.13 45.62 -37.26
N ALA A 152 -14.33 45.69 -38.33
CA ALA A 152 -12.98 45.12 -38.41
C ALA A 152 -11.93 45.83 -37.53
N THR A 153 -12.36 46.75 -36.66
CA THR A 153 -11.56 47.33 -35.56
C THR A 153 -12.25 47.17 -34.20
N ASN A 154 -13.17 46.19 -34.08
CA ASN A 154 -13.94 45.80 -32.90
C ASN A 154 -14.83 46.90 -32.30
N LYS A 155 -15.21 47.92 -33.09
CA LYS A 155 -16.07 49.04 -32.66
C LYS A 155 -17.54 48.79 -33.00
N HIS A 156 -18.10 47.69 -32.49
CA HIS A 156 -19.40 47.17 -32.92
C HIS A 156 -20.56 48.19 -32.75
N GLU A 157 -20.64 48.87 -31.60
CA GLU A 157 -21.63 49.94 -31.35
C GLU A 157 -21.54 51.09 -32.36
N SER A 158 -20.31 51.45 -32.78
CA SER A 158 -20.09 52.50 -33.79
C SER A 158 -20.38 52.00 -35.20
N ALA A 159 -20.22 50.70 -35.48
CA ALA A 159 -20.43 50.09 -36.79
C ALA A 159 -21.92 49.91 -37.14
N LYS A 160 -22.74 49.45 -36.18
CA LYS A 160 -24.16 49.13 -36.37
C LYS A 160 -24.96 50.26 -37.03
N PRO A 161 -24.88 51.54 -36.59
CA PRO A 161 -25.61 52.65 -37.23
C PRO A 161 -25.17 53.01 -38.65
N TYR A 162 -24.06 52.45 -39.16
CA TYR A 162 -23.66 52.60 -40.56
C TYR A 162 -24.13 51.44 -41.44
N PHE A 163 -24.16 50.21 -40.91
CA PHE A 163 -24.81 49.08 -41.58
C PHE A 163 -26.33 49.25 -41.66
N GLU A 164 -26.98 49.77 -40.61
CA GLU A 164 -28.44 50.03 -40.58
C GLU A 164 -28.91 50.93 -41.74
N LYS A 165 -28.06 51.87 -42.18
CA LYS A 165 -28.34 52.77 -43.31
C LYS A 165 -28.35 52.06 -44.67
N VAL A 166 -27.87 50.82 -44.75
CA VAL A 166 -27.67 50.07 -45.99
C VAL A 166 -28.28 48.66 -46.00
N VAL A 167 -29.00 48.22 -44.95
CA VAL A 167 -29.69 46.91 -44.91
C VAL A 167 -30.68 46.67 -46.06
N ASN A 168 -31.18 47.75 -46.67
CA ASN A 168 -32.08 47.75 -47.83
C ASN A 168 -31.37 48.01 -49.17
N SER A 169 -30.04 48.17 -49.18
CA SER A 169 -29.25 48.32 -50.40
C SER A 169 -29.31 47.04 -51.24
N LYS A 170 -29.44 47.21 -52.56
CA LYS A 170 -29.35 46.07 -53.51
C LYS A 170 -27.95 45.47 -53.60
N GLU A 171 -26.92 46.24 -53.25
CA GLU A 171 -25.51 45.85 -53.33
C GLU A 171 -25.03 45.38 -51.94
N TYR A 172 -25.26 46.18 -50.91
CA TYR A 172 -24.67 45.97 -49.58
C TYR A 172 -25.63 45.36 -48.53
N GLY A 173 -26.93 45.24 -48.83
CA GLY A 173 -27.94 44.88 -47.82
C GLY A 173 -27.75 43.51 -47.18
N ALA A 174 -27.31 42.51 -47.95
CA ALA A 174 -27.03 41.17 -47.44
C ALA A 174 -25.85 41.16 -46.45
N GLN A 175 -24.75 41.82 -46.83
CA GLN A 175 -23.54 41.93 -46.02
C GLN A 175 -23.81 42.77 -44.76
N ALA A 176 -24.58 43.85 -44.87
CA ALA A 176 -24.98 44.69 -43.75
C ALA A 176 -25.84 43.93 -42.73
N LYS A 177 -26.82 43.15 -43.19
CA LYS A 177 -27.60 42.23 -42.33
C LYS A 177 -26.70 41.21 -41.65
N TYR A 178 -25.76 40.60 -42.38
CA TYR A 178 -24.81 39.64 -41.83
C TYR A 178 -23.96 40.24 -40.70
N TYR A 179 -23.34 41.42 -40.90
CA TYR A 179 -22.52 42.02 -39.85
C TYR A 179 -23.35 42.52 -38.66
N ILE A 180 -24.58 43.02 -38.85
CA ILE A 180 -25.46 43.35 -37.71
C ILE A 180 -25.81 42.07 -36.94
N GLY A 181 -26.20 40.99 -37.63
CA GLY A 181 -26.53 39.72 -37.00
C GLY A 181 -25.36 39.09 -36.26
N TYR A 182 -24.15 39.13 -36.83
CA TYR A 182 -22.94 38.64 -36.19
C TYR A 182 -22.53 39.49 -34.98
N MET A 183 -22.65 40.83 -35.04
CA MET A 183 -22.41 41.68 -33.86
C MET A 183 -23.45 41.44 -32.74
N ALA A 184 -24.70 41.12 -33.08
CA ALA A 184 -25.71 40.72 -32.10
C ALA A 184 -25.43 39.33 -31.50
N TYR A 185 -24.96 38.38 -32.33
CA TYR A 185 -24.52 37.05 -31.92
C TYR A 185 -23.36 37.10 -30.91
N GLU A 186 -22.28 37.84 -31.22
CA GLU A 186 -21.17 38.10 -30.29
C GLU A 186 -21.64 38.83 -29.01
N GLY A 187 -22.67 39.67 -29.13
CA GLY A 187 -23.35 40.32 -28.02
C GLY A 187 -24.29 39.41 -27.20
N ASN A 188 -24.49 38.16 -27.60
CA ASN A 188 -25.46 37.20 -27.06
C ASN A 188 -26.95 37.60 -27.24
N ASP A 189 -27.27 38.59 -28.08
CA ASP A 189 -28.66 38.86 -28.50
C ASP A 189 -29.03 37.97 -29.70
N TYR A 190 -29.31 36.71 -29.40
CA TYR A 190 -29.68 35.72 -30.42
C TYR A 190 -31.02 36.05 -31.11
N ASN A 191 -31.91 36.81 -30.46
CA ASN A 191 -33.18 37.24 -31.06
C ASN A 191 -32.94 38.29 -32.16
N GLU A 192 -32.10 39.29 -31.90
CA GLU A 192 -31.72 40.25 -32.93
C GLU A 192 -30.87 39.59 -34.02
N ALA A 193 -29.92 38.72 -33.65
CA ALA A 193 -29.11 37.98 -34.61
C ALA A 193 -29.97 37.18 -35.60
N GLN A 194 -30.93 36.40 -35.10
CA GLN A 194 -31.80 35.55 -35.92
C GLN A 194 -32.66 36.38 -36.87
N LYS A 195 -33.27 37.45 -36.35
CA LYS A 195 -34.06 38.41 -37.14
C LYS A 195 -33.27 38.99 -38.32
N TYR A 196 -31.96 39.21 -38.20
CA TYR A 196 -31.15 39.71 -39.32
C TYR A 196 -30.65 38.60 -40.25
N PHE A 197 -30.30 37.42 -39.71
CA PHE A 197 -29.85 36.27 -40.48
C PHE A 197 -30.96 35.68 -41.38
N GLU A 198 -32.19 35.53 -40.88
CA GLU A 198 -33.35 35.08 -41.67
C GLU A 198 -33.72 35.99 -42.84
N GLN A 199 -33.22 37.25 -42.85
CA GLN A 199 -33.47 38.22 -43.92
C GLN A 199 -32.41 38.19 -45.04
N ILE A 200 -31.48 37.24 -45.03
CA ILE A 200 -30.46 37.01 -46.06
C ILE A 200 -30.95 35.85 -46.94
N SER A 201 -31.05 36.06 -48.25
CA SER A 201 -31.59 35.03 -49.16
C SER A 201 -30.51 34.08 -49.68
N GLU A 202 -30.86 32.80 -49.89
CA GLU A 202 -29.93 31.71 -50.25
C GLU A 202 -29.05 31.98 -51.49
N ASN A 203 -29.50 32.85 -52.39
CA ASN A 203 -28.83 33.20 -53.67
C ASN A 203 -27.71 34.26 -53.54
N GLN A 204 -27.17 34.51 -52.34
CA GLN A 204 -26.16 35.55 -52.11
C GLN A 204 -24.88 34.96 -51.47
N ASN A 205 -23.70 35.34 -51.99
CA ASN A 205 -22.37 34.82 -51.59
C ASN A 205 -21.92 35.24 -50.16
N VAL A 206 -22.86 35.43 -49.24
CA VAL A 206 -22.64 35.68 -47.79
C VAL A 206 -23.03 34.43 -46.98
N ASN A 207 -23.53 33.39 -47.65
CA ASN A 207 -24.21 32.24 -47.04
C ASN A 207 -23.27 31.23 -46.34
N GLU A 208 -22.00 31.13 -46.77
CA GLU A 208 -21.09 30.05 -46.33
C GLU A 208 -20.83 30.09 -44.82
N ASN A 209 -20.55 31.25 -44.22
CA ASN A 209 -20.39 31.38 -42.77
C ASN A 209 -21.71 31.57 -42.01
N LEU A 210 -22.85 31.75 -42.69
CA LEU A 210 -24.13 32.09 -42.08
C LEU A 210 -24.74 30.90 -41.33
N SER A 211 -24.74 29.72 -41.95
CA SER A 211 -25.43 28.53 -41.43
C SER A 211 -24.77 27.96 -40.16
N TYR A 212 -23.50 28.26 -39.90
CA TYR A 212 -22.85 27.92 -38.62
C TYR A 212 -23.45 28.70 -37.44
N TYR A 213 -23.56 30.03 -37.56
CA TYR A 213 -24.11 30.86 -36.49
C TYR A 213 -25.60 30.56 -36.24
N GLN A 214 -26.38 30.29 -37.29
CA GLN A 214 -27.78 29.87 -37.14
C GLN A 214 -27.89 28.58 -36.32
N ALA A 215 -27.07 27.57 -36.63
CA ALA A 215 -27.09 26.29 -35.92
C ALA A 215 -26.66 26.43 -34.45
N ASP A 216 -25.59 27.17 -34.17
CA ASP A 216 -25.11 27.43 -32.80
C ASP A 216 -26.11 28.26 -31.98
N MET A 217 -26.80 29.22 -32.59
CA MET A 217 -27.86 30.01 -31.94
C MET A 217 -29.09 29.17 -31.61
N ASN A 218 -29.56 28.35 -32.55
CA ASN A 218 -30.65 27.41 -32.30
C ASN A 218 -30.25 26.44 -31.16
N PHE A 219 -29.01 25.95 -31.16
CA PHE A 219 -28.49 25.07 -30.11
C PHE A 219 -28.49 25.74 -28.73
N LYS A 220 -27.91 26.94 -28.62
CA LYS A 220 -27.89 27.75 -27.38
C LYS A 220 -29.29 28.19 -26.91
N SER A 221 -30.27 28.21 -27.81
CA SER A 221 -31.68 28.48 -27.51
C SER A 221 -32.47 27.23 -27.09
N GLY A 222 -31.86 26.04 -27.11
CA GLY A 222 -32.51 24.76 -26.82
C GLY A 222 -33.35 24.18 -27.97
N GLU A 223 -33.26 24.76 -29.16
CA GLU A 223 -34.03 24.40 -30.37
C GLU A 223 -33.29 23.30 -31.16
N PHE A 224 -33.05 22.17 -30.49
CA PHE A 224 -32.10 21.14 -30.94
C PHE A 224 -32.42 20.54 -32.32
N GLU A 225 -33.69 20.33 -32.71
CA GLU A 225 -34.00 19.85 -34.06
C GLU A 225 -33.68 20.88 -35.16
N LYS A 226 -33.77 22.19 -34.88
CA LYS A 226 -33.41 23.25 -35.83
C LYS A 226 -31.89 23.32 -35.97
N ALA A 227 -31.19 23.36 -34.84
CA ALA A 227 -29.73 23.34 -34.78
C ALA A 227 -29.12 22.17 -35.54
N LEU A 228 -29.65 20.96 -35.30
CA LEU A 228 -29.27 19.73 -35.96
C LEU A 228 -29.45 19.81 -37.48
N LYS A 229 -30.61 20.29 -37.95
CA LYS A 229 -30.92 20.41 -39.39
C LYS A 229 -29.95 21.36 -40.09
N GLU A 230 -29.69 22.52 -39.49
CA GLU A 230 -28.83 23.56 -40.07
C GLU A 230 -27.35 23.13 -40.05
N ALA A 231 -26.88 22.54 -38.94
CA ALA A 231 -25.52 22.06 -38.85
C ALA A 231 -25.23 20.90 -39.83
N LEU A 232 -26.15 19.95 -39.99
CA LEU A 232 -26.02 18.88 -41.00
C LEU A 232 -26.03 19.41 -42.43
N GLN A 233 -26.75 20.50 -42.71
CA GLN A 233 -26.75 21.17 -44.02
C GLN A 233 -25.43 21.91 -44.31
N GLN A 234 -24.76 22.42 -43.28
CA GLN A 234 -23.50 23.15 -43.39
C GLN A 234 -22.25 22.24 -43.37
N LEU A 235 -22.26 21.15 -42.60
CA LEU A 235 -21.10 20.29 -42.36
C LEU A 235 -20.32 19.86 -43.63
N PRO A 236 -20.96 19.54 -44.78
CA PRO A 236 -20.23 19.17 -46.01
C PRO A 236 -19.48 20.32 -46.71
N ARG A 237 -19.67 21.56 -46.28
CA ARG A 237 -19.06 22.79 -46.86
C ARG A 237 -18.09 23.49 -45.92
N ALA A 238 -18.24 23.24 -44.62
CA ALA A 238 -17.50 23.87 -43.54
C ALA A 238 -15.98 23.66 -43.62
N ASP A 239 -15.20 24.63 -43.13
CA ASP A 239 -13.75 24.49 -42.99
C ASP A 239 -13.33 23.51 -41.88
N ARG A 240 -12.03 23.23 -41.70
CA ARG A 240 -11.56 22.24 -40.70
C ARG A 240 -11.88 22.62 -39.25
N ASN A 241 -11.96 23.91 -38.93
CA ASN A 241 -12.30 24.40 -37.59
C ASN A 241 -13.81 24.41 -37.41
N GLU A 242 -14.55 24.94 -38.40
CA GLU A 242 -16.02 24.93 -38.42
C GLU A 242 -16.57 23.50 -38.33
N GLN A 243 -15.97 22.53 -39.03
CA GLN A 243 -16.31 21.11 -38.93
C GLN A 243 -16.22 20.59 -37.49
N SER A 244 -15.24 21.01 -36.70
CA SER A 244 -15.13 20.61 -35.29
C SER A 244 -16.34 21.11 -34.49
N GLU A 245 -16.62 22.41 -34.53
CA GLU A 245 -17.73 22.99 -33.75
C GLU A 245 -19.11 22.59 -34.28
N LEU A 246 -19.27 22.32 -35.58
CA LEU A 246 -20.50 21.74 -36.14
C LEU A 246 -20.71 20.30 -35.67
N ASN A 247 -19.66 19.47 -35.63
CA ASN A 247 -19.73 18.13 -35.04
C ASN A 247 -20.12 18.19 -33.55
N LYS A 248 -19.64 19.20 -32.80
CA LYS A 248 -20.09 19.47 -31.43
C LYS A 248 -21.59 19.76 -31.39
N ILE A 249 -22.05 20.76 -32.13
CA ILE A 249 -23.46 21.18 -32.17
C ILE A 249 -24.39 20.01 -32.55
N ILE A 250 -24.01 19.20 -33.55
CA ILE A 250 -24.78 18.03 -33.99
C ILE A 250 -24.81 16.96 -32.89
N GLY A 251 -23.65 16.60 -32.34
CA GLY A 251 -23.51 15.58 -31.31
C GLY A 251 -24.26 15.94 -30.02
N GLU A 252 -24.13 17.19 -29.56
CA GLU A 252 -24.85 17.68 -28.39
C GLU A 252 -26.35 17.85 -28.65
N SER A 253 -26.77 18.24 -29.87
CA SER A 253 -28.20 18.29 -30.22
C SER A 253 -28.83 16.90 -30.18
N TYR A 254 -28.18 15.88 -30.76
CA TYR A 254 -28.63 14.49 -30.65
C TYR A 254 -28.62 14.00 -29.18
N PHE A 255 -27.60 14.35 -28.40
CA PHE A 255 -27.51 13.98 -26.98
C PHE A 255 -28.69 14.53 -26.16
N ASN A 256 -29.01 15.82 -26.31
CA ASN A 256 -30.14 16.46 -25.60
C ASN A 256 -31.51 15.95 -26.09
N LEU A 257 -31.59 15.41 -27.31
CA LEU A 257 -32.77 14.72 -27.85
C LEU A 257 -32.83 13.22 -27.49
N GLU A 258 -31.99 12.75 -26.55
CA GLU A 258 -31.83 11.34 -26.13
C GLU A 258 -31.45 10.35 -27.26
N LYS A 259 -30.94 10.87 -28.39
CA LYS A 259 -30.52 10.11 -29.58
C LYS A 259 -29.05 9.72 -29.48
N TYR A 260 -28.73 8.91 -28.47
CA TYR A 260 -27.36 8.60 -28.10
C TYR A 260 -26.59 7.80 -29.17
N GLU A 261 -27.28 7.00 -30.01
CA GLU A 261 -26.63 6.27 -31.11
C GLU A 261 -26.15 7.24 -32.19
N GLU A 262 -27.03 8.17 -32.59
CA GLU A 262 -26.72 9.19 -33.59
C GLU A 262 -25.75 10.26 -33.06
N ALA A 263 -25.70 10.52 -31.74
CA ALA A 263 -24.78 11.47 -31.12
C ALA A 263 -23.30 11.04 -31.20
N ILE A 264 -23.02 9.76 -30.92
CA ILE A 264 -21.66 9.20 -30.81
C ILE A 264 -20.73 9.55 -32.00
N PRO A 265 -21.10 9.37 -33.29
CA PRO A 265 -20.19 9.66 -34.39
C PRO A 265 -19.75 11.13 -34.45
N TYR A 266 -20.65 12.09 -34.19
CA TYR A 266 -20.32 13.51 -34.24
C TYR A 266 -19.57 13.96 -32.97
N LEU A 267 -19.97 13.48 -31.78
CA LEU A 267 -19.23 13.72 -30.53
C LEU A 267 -17.77 13.24 -30.60
N LYS A 268 -17.48 12.16 -31.35
CA LYS A 268 -16.11 11.69 -31.61
C LYS A 268 -15.33 12.56 -32.59
N GLU A 269 -16.02 13.22 -33.52
CA GLU A 269 -15.36 14.07 -34.52
C GLU A 269 -15.06 15.49 -33.99
N TYR A 270 -15.63 15.91 -32.87
CA TYR A 270 -15.20 17.10 -32.14
C TYR A 270 -13.71 17.04 -31.74
N LYS A 271 -12.94 18.10 -32.02
CA LYS A 271 -11.49 18.14 -31.73
C LYS A 271 -11.11 18.95 -30.49
N GLY A 272 -12.08 19.59 -29.83
CA GLY A 272 -11.84 20.40 -28.64
C GLY A 272 -11.26 21.78 -28.94
N THR A 273 -11.53 22.74 -28.07
CA THR A 273 -10.94 24.08 -28.15
C THR A 273 -9.42 23.98 -28.02
N GLN A 274 -8.68 24.49 -29.01
CA GLN A 274 -7.22 24.36 -29.11
C GLN A 274 -6.69 22.90 -29.04
N GLY A 275 -7.51 21.92 -29.47
CA GLY A 275 -7.15 20.50 -29.39
C GLY A 275 -7.36 19.85 -28.02
N LYS A 276 -8.00 20.55 -27.08
CA LYS A 276 -8.32 20.05 -25.73
C LYS A 276 -9.83 19.94 -25.54
N TRP A 277 -10.27 18.80 -25.05
CA TRP A 277 -11.65 18.62 -24.58
C TRP A 277 -11.77 19.15 -23.14
N ASN A 278 -12.98 19.34 -22.65
CA ASN A 278 -13.28 19.65 -21.24
C ASN A 278 -14.07 18.50 -20.58
N ASN A 279 -14.26 18.56 -19.26
CA ASN A 279 -14.94 17.52 -18.49
C ASN A 279 -16.39 17.24 -18.94
N THR A 280 -17.09 18.23 -19.51
CA THR A 280 -18.44 18.04 -20.09
C THR A 280 -18.40 17.30 -21.42
N ASP A 281 -17.43 17.62 -22.30
CA ASP A 281 -17.28 16.94 -23.60
C ASP A 281 -17.02 15.43 -23.39
N PHE A 282 -16.11 15.09 -22.46
CA PHE A 282 -15.85 13.70 -22.07
C PHE A 282 -17.08 13.02 -21.44
N TYR A 283 -17.85 13.75 -20.62
CA TYR A 283 -19.07 13.23 -20.00
C TYR A 283 -20.15 12.92 -21.05
N GLN A 284 -20.35 13.78 -22.05
CA GLN A 284 -21.38 13.58 -23.07
C GLN A 284 -21.10 12.33 -23.91
N LEU A 285 -19.86 12.17 -24.40
CA LEU A 285 -19.50 10.96 -25.14
C LEU A 285 -19.53 9.70 -24.25
N GLY A 286 -19.02 9.79 -23.02
CA GLY A 286 -19.04 8.67 -22.06
C GLY A 286 -20.46 8.22 -21.69
N TYR A 287 -21.37 9.17 -21.47
CA TYR A 287 -22.78 8.89 -21.16
C TYR A 287 -23.54 8.38 -22.37
N ALA A 288 -23.27 8.87 -23.58
CA ALA A 288 -23.86 8.31 -24.80
C ALA A 288 -23.45 6.84 -24.98
N TYR A 289 -22.18 6.50 -24.78
CA TYR A 289 -21.71 5.11 -24.77
C TYR A 289 -22.37 4.26 -23.66
N TYR A 290 -22.47 4.78 -22.43
CA TYR A 290 -23.15 4.09 -21.32
C TYR A 290 -24.63 3.80 -21.65
N LYS A 291 -25.34 4.74 -22.26
CA LYS A 291 -26.74 4.59 -22.68
C LYS A 291 -26.91 3.55 -23.80
N GLN A 292 -25.86 3.29 -24.58
CA GLN A 292 -25.79 2.18 -25.55
C GLN A 292 -25.18 0.89 -24.98
N ALA A 293 -24.98 0.81 -23.65
CA ALA A 293 -24.34 -0.32 -22.94
C ALA A 293 -22.90 -0.65 -23.40
N ASP A 294 -22.23 0.28 -24.08
CA ASP A 294 -20.81 0.17 -24.46
C ASP A 294 -19.93 0.61 -23.29
N TYR A 295 -19.88 -0.23 -22.26
CA TYR A 295 -19.29 0.13 -20.96
C TYR A 295 -17.79 0.39 -21.03
N GLU A 296 -17.05 -0.25 -21.95
CA GLU A 296 -15.60 -0.04 -22.07
C GLU A 296 -15.28 1.29 -22.77
N ASN A 297 -16.00 1.66 -23.85
CA ASN A 297 -15.83 3.00 -24.41
C ASN A 297 -16.34 4.08 -23.44
N ALA A 298 -17.40 3.81 -22.65
CA ALA A 298 -17.87 4.72 -21.60
C ALA A 298 -16.80 4.96 -20.51
N ILE A 299 -16.18 3.90 -19.97
CA ILE A 299 -15.03 3.99 -19.05
C ILE A 299 -13.92 4.84 -19.67
N SER A 300 -13.57 4.57 -20.93
CA SER A 300 -12.48 5.26 -21.62
C SER A 300 -12.66 6.77 -21.77
N GLN A 301 -13.87 7.32 -21.59
CA GLN A 301 -14.08 8.78 -21.60
C GLN A 301 -14.32 9.33 -20.19
N PHE A 302 -15.15 8.66 -19.38
CA PHE A 302 -15.39 9.10 -18.01
C PHE A 302 -14.12 9.08 -17.15
N ASN A 303 -13.17 8.17 -17.39
CA ASN A 303 -11.92 8.10 -16.64
C ASN A 303 -10.93 9.25 -16.94
N LYS A 304 -11.20 10.08 -17.96
CA LYS A 304 -10.45 11.32 -18.24
C LYS A 304 -10.99 12.53 -17.46
N ILE A 305 -12.13 12.39 -16.79
CA ILE A 305 -12.74 13.44 -15.98
C ILE A 305 -12.08 13.44 -14.61
N ILE A 306 -11.10 14.32 -14.41
CA ILE A 306 -10.39 14.49 -13.13
C ILE A 306 -10.51 15.92 -12.62
N ASP A 307 -10.12 16.13 -11.36
CA ASP A 307 -10.11 17.43 -10.66
C ASP A 307 -11.48 18.15 -10.56
N ALA A 308 -12.58 17.40 -10.74
CA ALA A 308 -13.89 17.96 -11.00
C ALA A 308 -14.84 17.83 -9.79
N ARG A 309 -15.33 18.95 -9.25
CA ARG A 309 -16.29 18.97 -8.13
C ARG A 309 -17.56 19.75 -8.50
N ASN A 310 -18.34 19.19 -9.43
CA ASN A 310 -19.62 19.74 -9.91
C ASN A 310 -20.66 18.63 -10.17
N ALA A 311 -21.88 18.99 -10.58
CA ALA A 311 -22.96 18.04 -10.84
C ALA A 311 -22.68 17.07 -11.99
N VAL A 312 -22.02 17.53 -13.06
CA VAL A 312 -21.65 16.72 -14.23
C VAL A 312 -20.65 15.63 -13.81
N ALA A 313 -19.63 16.01 -13.02
CA ALA A 313 -18.64 15.08 -12.49
C ALA A 313 -19.24 14.07 -11.50
N GLN A 314 -20.19 14.49 -10.65
CA GLN A 314 -20.89 13.56 -9.77
C GLN A 314 -21.66 12.49 -10.57
N ASN A 315 -22.32 12.89 -11.66
CA ASN A 315 -23.03 11.95 -12.53
C ASN A 315 -22.06 11.07 -13.34
N ALA A 316 -20.96 11.64 -13.82
CA ALA A 316 -19.88 10.90 -14.49
C ALA A 316 -19.30 9.80 -13.58
N TYR A 317 -18.96 10.12 -12.33
CA TYR A 317 -18.37 9.17 -11.39
C TYR A 317 -19.36 8.08 -10.95
N TYR A 318 -20.66 8.42 -10.86
CA TYR A 318 -21.71 7.43 -10.64
C TYR A 318 -21.82 6.43 -11.80
N HIS A 319 -21.96 6.90 -13.05
CA HIS A 319 -22.08 6.01 -14.20
C HIS A 319 -20.77 5.28 -14.55
N LEU A 320 -19.61 5.89 -14.30
CA LEU A 320 -18.31 5.22 -14.34
C LEU A 320 -18.25 4.04 -13.36
N ALA A 321 -18.77 4.21 -12.14
CA ALA A 321 -18.87 3.12 -11.17
C ALA A 321 -19.80 1.99 -11.64
N GLU A 322 -20.93 2.33 -12.25
CA GLU A 322 -21.81 1.34 -12.90
C GLU A 322 -21.11 0.61 -14.05
N CYS A 323 -20.41 1.31 -14.94
CA CYS A 323 -19.63 0.69 -16.04
C CYS A 323 -18.55 -0.26 -15.49
N TYR A 324 -17.82 0.13 -14.44
CA TYR A 324 -16.87 -0.73 -13.77
C TYR A 324 -17.54 -1.99 -13.19
N LEU A 325 -18.72 -1.88 -12.57
CA LEU A 325 -19.47 -3.07 -12.13
C LEU A 325 -19.86 -3.99 -13.29
N LYS A 326 -20.36 -3.42 -14.40
CA LYS A 326 -20.75 -4.19 -15.60
C LYS A 326 -19.58 -4.90 -16.28
N THR A 327 -18.37 -4.36 -16.15
CA THR A 327 -17.11 -4.94 -16.65
C THR A 327 -16.35 -5.77 -15.58
N GLY A 328 -16.95 -6.00 -14.40
CA GLY A 328 -16.37 -6.81 -13.32
C GLY A 328 -15.26 -6.12 -12.50
N LYS A 329 -14.94 -4.86 -12.81
CA LYS A 329 -13.88 -4.02 -12.22
C LYS A 329 -14.29 -3.47 -10.84
N LYS A 330 -14.67 -4.35 -9.90
CA LYS A 330 -15.26 -4.01 -8.59
C LYS A 330 -14.45 -3.00 -7.77
N GLN A 331 -13.12 -3.08 -7.76
CA GLN A 331 -12.26 -2.17 -7.00
C GLN A 331 -12.28 -0.75 -7.56
N GLN A 332 -12.33 -0.62 -8.89
CA GLN A 332 -12.49 0.65 -9.58
C GLN A 332 -13.88 1.24 -9.35
N ALA A 333 -14.92 0.40 -9.32
CA ALA A 333 -16.29 0.80 -8.95
C ALA A 333 -16.37 1.35 -7.52
N LEU A 334 -15.71 0.71 -6.54
CA LEU A 334 -15.65 1.17 -5.15
C LEU A 334 -15.09 2.61 -5.07
N ASN A 335 -14.00 2.88 -5.78
CA ASN A 335 -13.38 4.19 -5.85
C ASN A 335 -14.28 5.25 -6.51
N ALA A 336 -14.95 4.89 -7.61
CA ALA A 336 -15.84 5.79 -8.35
C ALA A 336 -17.12 6.12 -7.55
N PHE A 337 -17.77 5.13 -6.93
CA PHE A 337 -18.89 5.37 -6.02
C PHE A 337 -18.47 6.21 -4.82
N LYS A 338 -17.31 5.95 -4.20
CA LYS A 338 -16.80 6.76 -3.07
C LYS A 338 -16.71 8.24 -3.44
N ASN A 339 -16.09 8.58 -4.58
CA ASN A 339 -15.99 9.96 -5.05
C ASN A 339 -17.38 10.59 -5.29
N ALA A 340 -18.27 9.91 -6.04
CA ALA A 340 -19.66 10.35 -6.28
C ALA A 340 -20.49 10.51 -4.99
N SER A 341 -20.16 9.77 -3.93
CA SER A 341 -20.84 9.79 -2.62
C SER A 341 -20.42 10.99 -1.73
N GLU A 342 -19.21 11.53 -1.93
CA GLU A 342 -18.71 12.67 -1.17
C GLU A 342 -19.19 14.01 -1.76
N MET A 343 -19.56 14.00 -3.05
CA MET A 343 -20.27 15.08 -3.72
C MET A 343 -21.74 15.17 -3.26
N SER A 344 -22.35 16.35 -3.38
CA SER A 344 -23.70 16.62 -2.83
C SER A 344 -24.63 17.40 -3.76
N PHE A 345 -24.38 17.41 -5.07
CA PHE A 345 -25.17 18.14 -6.06
C PHE A 345 -26.50 17.43 -6.35
N SER A 346 -26.45 16.12 -6.62
CA SER A 346 -27.62 15.25 -6.61
C SER A 346 -27.66 14.45 -5.31
N LYS A 347 -28.81 14.50 -4.61
CA LYS A 347 -28.99 13.81 -3.32
C LYS A 347 -29.27 12.32 -3.47
N ASP A 348 -29.95 11.93 -4.55
CA ASP A 348 -30.24 10.54 -4.86
C ASP A 348 -28.98 9.80 -5.31
N ILE A 349 -28.20 10.41 -6.22
CA ILE A 349 -26.87 9.90 -6.60
C ILE A 349 -25.97 9.83 -5.37
N GLN A 350 -25.97 10.87 -4.50
CA GLN A 350 -25.18 10.83 -3.26
C GLN A 350 -25.55 9.63 -2.38
N LYS A 351 -26.86 9.36 -2.18
CA LYS A 351 -27.37 8.30 -1.32
C LYS A 351 -27.09 6.90 -1.88
N ASP A 352 -27.30 6.69 -3.19
CA ASP A 352 -27.06 5.39 -3.81
C ASP A 352 -25.57 5.09 -3.97
N SER A 353 -24.75 6.10 -4.28
CA SER A 353 -23.29 5.98 -4.26
C SER A 353 -22.76 5.59 -2.88
N TRP A 354 -23.32 6.16 -1.80
CA TRP A 354 -22.99 5.76 -0.43
C TRP A 354 -23.39 4.30 -0.14
N LEU A 355 -24.52 3.83 -0.67
CA LEU A 355 -24.99 2.46 -0.50
C LEU A 355 -24.07 1.46 -1.23
N ASN A 356 -23.71 1.74 -2.47
CA ASN A 356 -22.86 0.86 -3.26
C ASN A 356 -21.38 0.92 -2.83
N TYR A 357 -20.88 2.07 -2.35
CA TYR A 357 -19.59 2.14 -1.64
C TYR A 357 -19.57 1.25 -0.39
N ALA A 358 -20.64 1.27 0.41
CA ALA A 358 -20.76 0.46 1.62
C ALA A 358 -20.82 -1.06 1.31
N ARG A 359 -21.64 -1.45 0.32
CA ARG A 359 -21.73 -2.85 -0.16
C ARG A 359 -20.39 -3.37 -0.70
N LEU A 360 -19.72 -2.61 -1.56
CA LEU A 360 -18.44 -3.02 -2.14
C LEU A 360 -17.32 -3.09 -1.09
N SER A 361 -17.30 -2.14 -0.15
CA SER A 361 -16.37 -2.17 0.99
C SER A 361 -16.48 -3.45 1.80
N TYR A 362 -17.67 -4.04 1.91
CA TYR A 362 -17.88 -5.35 2.53
C TYR A 362 -17.48 -6.52 1.61
N ASP A 363 -17.97 -6.54 0.36
CA ASP A 363 -17.81 -7.64 -0.59
C ASP A 363 -16.35 -7.89 -1.03
N ILE A 364 -15.61 -6.83 -1.41
CA ILE A 364 -14.20 -6.95 -1.80
C ILE A 364 -13.22 -6.58 -0.69
N GLY A 365 -13.64 -5.76 0.28
CA GLY A 365 -12.78 -5.10 1.26
C GLY A 365 -12.61 -3.61 0.93
N ASN A 366 -11.94 -2.84 1.80
CA ASN A 366 -11.66 -1.43 1.58
C ASN A 366 -10.20 -1.11 1.95
N PRO A 367 -9.41 -0.47 1.06
CA PRO A 367 -8.00 -0.21 1.30
C PRO A 367 -7.68 1.12 2.00
N TYR A 368 -8.69 1.97 2.26
CA TYR A 368 -8.52 3.31 2.85
C TYR A 368 -9.10 3.41 4.27
N GLU A 369 -10.26 2.79 4.49
CA GLU A 369 -11.06 2.86 5.71
C GLU A 369 -11.37 1.44 6.22
N ASN A 370 -11.63 1.26 7.51
CA ASN A 370 -12.14 -0.03 8.00
C ASN A 370 -13.56 -0.23 7.46
N VAL A 371 -13.86 -1.42 6.95
CA VAL A 371 -15.17 -1.84 6.45
C VAL A 371 -16.28 -1.53 7.45
N SER A 372 -16.06 -1.79 8.74
CA SER A 372 -17.03 -1.48 9.80
C SER A 372 -17.32 0.02 9.92
N ASP A 373 -16.30 0.88 9.84
CA ASP A 373 -16.47 2.34 9.89
C ASP A 373 -17.26 2.87 8.68
N VAL A 374 -17.07 2.29 7.48
CA VAL A 374 -17.83 2.67 6.28
C VAL A 374 -19.31 2.29 6.42
N LEU A 375 -19.60 1.09 6.93
CA LEU A 375 -20.97 0.61 7.15
C LEU A 375 -21.69 1.45 8.24
N ILE A 376 -20.97 1.85 9.31
CA ILE A 376 -21.47 2.79 10.32
C ILE A 376 -21.79 4.15 9.69
N LYS A 377 -20.87 4.75 8.94
CA LYS A 377 -21.06 6.05 8.29
C LYS A 377 -22.27 6.07 7.37
N TYR A 378 -22.59 4.96 6.70
CA TYR A 378 -23.84 4.83 5.95
C TYR A 378 -25.08 4.91 6.86
N ILE A 379 -25.12 4.10 7.94
CA ILE A 379 -26.26 4.02 8.87
C ILE A 379 -26.48 5.37 9.60
N GLU A 380 -25.41 6.06 9.98
CA GLU A 380 -25.48 7.37 10.65
C GLU A 380 -25.94 8.47 9.70
N LYS A 381 -25.50 8.45 8.44
CA LYS A 381 -25.87 9.45 7.42
C LYS A 381 -27.27 9.23 6.83
N TYR A 382 -27.75 7.98 6.80
CA TYR A 382 -29.05 7.61 6.25
C TYR A 382 -29.86 6.71 7.23
N PRO A 383 -30.21 7.23 8.42
CA PRO A 383 -30.83 6.43 9.50
C PRO A 383 -32.22 5.91 9.15
N ASP A 384 -32.90 6.48 8.16
CA ASP A 384 -34.23 6.08 7.67
C ASP A 384 -34.16 5.35 6.31
N SER A 385 -32.99 4.82 5.95
CA SER A 385 -32.82 4.03 4.72
C SER A 385 -33.52 2.68 4.80
N ASN A 386 -34.27 2.30 3.75
CA ASN A 386 -34.83 0.95 3.61
C ASN A 386 -33.75 -0.15 3.69
N TYR A 387 -32.52 0.17 3.30
CA TYR A 387 -31.36 -0.74 3.35
C TYR A 387 -30.68 -0.81 4.73
N LYS A 388 -31.21 -0.12 5.76
CA LYS A 388 -30.60 -0.08 7.10
C LYS A 388 -30.41 -1.47 7.72
N SER A 389 -31.37 -2.38 7.56
CA SER A 389 -31.24 -3.75 8.08
C SER A 389 -30.14 -4.52 7.36
N GLU A 390 -30.09 -4.43 6.03
CA GLU A 390 -29.03 -5.05 5.21
C GLU A 390 -27.64 -4.59 5.66
N ILE A 391 -27.42 -3.28 5.77
CA ILE A 391 -26.14 -2.70 6.18
C ILE A 391 -25.80 -3.01 7.66
N GLN A 392 -26.81 -3.20 8.53
CA GLN A 392 -26.58 -3.70 9.90
C GLN A 392 -26.13 -5.16 9.91
N ASP A 393 -26.70 -6.02 9.07
CA ASP A 393 -26.30 -7.42 8.95
C ASP A 393 -24.85 -7.53 8.40
N LEU A 394 -24.51 -6.74 7.38
CA LEU A 394 -23.12 -6.63 6.88
C LEU A 394 -22.15 -6.12 7.96
N LEU A 395 -22.56 -5.20 8.82
CA LEU A 395 -21.74 -4.66 9.91
C LEU A 395 -21.48 -5.72 11.00
N VAL A 396 -22.47 -6.57 11.29
CA VAL A 396 -22.28 -7.73 12.17
C VAL A 396 -21.25 -8.71 11.59
N ASP A 397 -21.37 -9.09 10.33
CA ASP A 397 -20.41 -10.02 9.71
C ASP A 397 -19.00 -9.38 9.55
N SER A 398 -18.92 -8.07 9.31
CA SER A 398 -17.66 -7.31 9.31
C SER A 398 -16.97 -7.37 10.68
N TYR A 399 -17.72 -7.20 11.78
CA TYR A 399 -17.21 -7.34 13.14
C TYR A 399 -16.82 -8.78 13.49
N ILE A 400 -17.57 -9.80 13.05
CA ILE A 400 -17.21 -11.21 13.21
C ILE A 400 -15.88 -11.51 12.49
N THR A 401 -15.71 -11.00 11.27
CA THR A 401 -14.54 -11.22 10.41
C THR A 401 -13.29 -10.53 10.96
N SER A 402 -13.43 -9.29 11.43
CA SER A 402 -12.36 -8.54 12.12
C SER A 402 -12.12 -8.98 13.57
N LYS A 403 -12.84 -10.01 14.05
CA LYS A 403 -12.81 -10.53 15.43
C LYS A 403 -13.21 -9.51 16.52
N ASN A 404 -13.84 -8.40 16.16
CA ASN A 404 -14.40 -7.44 17.10
C ASN A 404 -15.76 -7.95 17.65
N TYR A 405 -15.70 -9.08 18.35
CA TYR A 405 -16.89 -9.79 18.82
C TYR A 405 -17.71 -8.96 19.81
N GLU A 406 -17.07 -8.08 20.59
CA GLU A 406 -17.77 -7.22 21.55
C GLU A 406 -18.64 -6.15 20.87
N ALA A 407 -18.16 -5.53 19.79
CA ALA A 407 -18.96 -4.59 19.01
C ALA A 407 -20.11 -5.29 18.26
N ALA A 408 -19.88 -6.49 17.71
CA ALA A 408 -20.94 -7.33 17.16
C ALA A 408 -22.01 -7.69 18.21
N ILE A 409 -21.61 -8.12 19.40
CA ILE A 409 -22.54 -8.44 20.51
C ILE A 409 -23.39 -7.22 20.88
N LYS A 410 -22.77 -6.04 21.04
CA LYS A 410 -23.48 -4.80 21.38
C LYS A 410 -24.52 -4.41 20.31
N LEU A 411 -24.19 -4.58 19.03
CA LEU A 411 -25.12 -4.33 17.93
C LEU A 411 -26.27 -5.35 17.92
N LEU A 412 -25.97 -6.63 18.09
CA LEU A 412 -26.93 -7.73 18.09
C LEU A 412 -27.89 -7.73 19.30
N GLU A 413 -27.42 -7.35 20.49
CA GLU A 413 -28.28 -7.19 21.67
C GLU A 413 -29.34 -6.07 21.48
N SER A 414 -29.05 -5.10 20.60
CA SER A 414 -29.95 -4.00 20.25
C SER A 414 -30.98 -4.33 19.14
N ASN A 415 -30.70 -5.30 18.26
CA ASN A 415 -31.59 -5.67 17.15
C ASN A 415 -31.89 -7.18 17.18
N ARG A 416 -33.14 -7.54 17.54
CA ARG A 416 -33.57 -8.91 17.89
C ARG A 416 -34.21 -9.71 16.74
N SER A 417 -33.77 -9.47 15.50
CA SER A 417 -34.20 -10.24 14.32
C SER A 417 -33.89 -11.75 14.44
N TYR A 418 -34.51 -12.59 13.61
CA TYR A 418 -34.21 -14.03 13.59
C TYR A 418 -32.78 -14.32 13.09
N SER A 419 -32.32 -13.62 12.05
CA SER A 419 -30.94 -13.71 11.53
C SER A 419 -29.92 -13.41 12.64
N ASN A 420 -30.21 -12.33 13.38
CA ASN A 420 -29.37 -11.79 14.44
C ASN A 420 -29.16 -12.79 15.59
N LYS A 421 -30.11 -13.72 15.83
CA LYS A 421 -29.96 -14.77 16.85
C LYS A 421 -28.90 -15.80 16.49
N GLN A 422 -28.82 -16.21 15.22
CA GLN A 422 -27.79 -17.15 14.76
C GLN A 422 -26.40 -16.48 14.76
N ALA A 423 -26.32 -15.22 14.33
CA ALA A 423 -25.10 -14.44 14.46
C ALA A 423 -24.68 -14.28 15.93
N TYR A 424 -25.60 -13.94 16.84
CA TYR A 424 -25.33 -13.74 18.26
C TYR A 424 -24.81 -15.01 18.95
N GLN A 425 -25.37 -16.18 18.65
CA GLN A 425 -24.83 -17.47 19.11
C GLN A 425 -23.36 -17.64 18.68
N LYS A 426 -23.08 -17.48 17.38
CA LYS A 426 -21.73 -17.58 16.79
C LYS A 426 -20.75 -16.59 17.44
N VAL A 427 -21.16 -15.33 17.61
CA VAL A 427 -20.30 -14.26 18.17
C VAL A 427 -20.00 -14.51 19.65
N THR A 428 -21.02 -14.84 20.45
CA THR A 428 -20.84 -15.10 21.88
C THR A 428 -20.03 -16.37 22.15
N PHE A 429 -20.13 -17.39 21.28
CA PHE A 429 -19.20 -18.52 21.30
C PHE A 429 -17.74 -18.07 21.08
N TYR A 430 -17.45 -17.29 20.03
CA TYR A 430 -16.07 -16.88 19.74
C TYR A 430 -15.50 -15.93 20.80
N ARG A 431 -16.31 -15.00 21.37
CA ARG A 431 -15.89 -14.19 22.52
C ARG A 431 -15.59 -15.04 23.76
N GLY A 432 -16.36 -16.11 23.99
CA GLY A 432 -16.07 -17.09 25.04
C GLY A 432 -14.73 -17.79 24.82
N LEU A 433 -14.43 -18.22 23.59
CA LEU A 433 -13.18 -18.89 23.24
C LEU A 433 -11.95 -17.96 23.33
N GLU A 434 -12.11 -16.71 22.94
CA GLU A 434 -11.09 -15.67 23.13
C GLU A 434 -10.76 -15.48 24.62
N LEU A 435 -11.77 -15.25 25.45
CA LEU A 435 -11.62 -15.07 26.91
C LEU A 435 -11.07 -16.33 27.60
N PHE A 436 -11.39 -17.53 27.10
CA PHE A 436 -10.80 -18.78 27.58
C PHE A 436 -9.28 -18.82 27.31
N ASN A 437 -8.85 -18.45 26.10
CA ASN A 437 -7.43 -18.40 25.74
C ASN A 437 -6.66 -17.29 26.48
N GLU A 438 -7.34 -16.22 26.92
CA GLU A 438 -6.78 -15.21 27.83
C GLU A 438 -6.76 -15.65 29.31
N GLY A 439 -7.26 -16.84 29.66
CA GLY A 439 -7.37 -17.32 31.03
C GLY A 439 -8.51 -16.70 31.86
N LYS A 440 -9.39 -15.90 31.23
CA LYS A 440 -10.55 -15.23 31.87
C LYS A 440 -11.74 -16.18 31.97
N TYR A 441 -11.54 -17.32 32.63
CA TYR A 441 -12.48 -18.45 32.63
C TYR A 441 -13.90 -18.10 33.11
N ASN A 442 -14.06 -17.23 34.12
CA ASN A 442 -15.40 -16.82 34.57
C ASN A 442 -16.19 -16.09 33.48
N ASP A 443 -15.55 -15.18 32.74
CA ASP A 443 -16.19 -14.46 31.64
C ASP A 443 -16.43 -15.36 30.44
N ALA A 444 -15.47 -16.25 30.13
CA ALA A 444 -15.66 -17.29 29.11
C ALA A 444 -16.91 -18.15 29.38
N LYS A 445 -17.09 -18.63 30.62
CA LYS A 445 -18.27 -19.40 31.06
C LYS A 445 -19.58 -18.63 30.87
N ASN A 446 -19.57 -17.32 31.12
CA ASN A 446 -20.71 -16.44 30.87
C ASN A 446 -21.04 -16.32 29.38
N TYR A 447 -20.03 -16.12 28.52
CA TYR A 447 -20.24 -15.99 27.07
C TYR A 447 -20.60 -17.31 26.37
N PHE A 448 -20.03 -18.45 26.78
CA PHE A 448 -20.52 -19.76 26.31
C PHE A 448 -21.97 -20.01 26.75
N SER A 449 -22.36 -19.57 27.96
CA SER A 449 -23.75 -19.67 28.42
C SER A 449 -24.69 -18.70 27.67
N LYS A 450 -24.22 -17.52 27.23
CA LYS A 450 -24.94 -16.66 26.28
C LYS A 450 -25.17 -17.37 24.93
N SER A 451 -24.16 -18.03 24.37
CA SER A 451 -24.31 -18.84 23.14
C SER A 451 -25.37 -19.93 23.32
N LEU A 452 -25.28 -20.71 24.40
CA LEU A 452 -26.23 -21.79 24.70
C LEU A 452 -27.67 -21.30 24.95
N SER A 453 -27.88 -20.00 25.23
CA SER A 453 -29.23 -19.42 25.39
C SER A 453 -29.95 -19.15 24.04
N GLU A 454 -29.23 -19.13 22.93
CA GLU A 454 -29.79 -19.03 21.57
C GLU A 454 -29.34 -20.23 20.70
N PRO A 455 -29.85 -21.46 20.98
CA PRO A 455 -29.46 -22.66 20.25
C PRO A 455 -30.08 -22.70 18.84
N ARG A 456 -29.44 -22.03 17.88
CA ARG A 456 -29.88 -21.95 16.47
C ARG A 456 -29.12 -22.93 15.59
N ASP A 457 -27.80 -22.90 15.67
CA ASP A 457 -26.87 -23.79 15.00
C ASP A 457 -26.40 -24.88 15.99
N VAL A 458 -26.68 -26.14 15.66
CA VAL A 458 -26.39 -27.31 16.51
C VAL A 458 -24.89 -27.59 16.66
N ALA A 459 -24.04 -27.14 15.73
CA ALA A 459 -22.59 -27.25 15.87
C ALA A 459 -22.06 -26.25 16.90
N TYR A 460 -22.59 -25.02 16.92
CA TYR A 460 -22.24 -24.05 17.96
C TYR A 460 -22.85 -24.38 19.33
N VAL A 461 -23.99 -25.10 19.41
CA VAL A 461 -24.47 -25.69 20.67
C VAL A 461 -23.44 -26.68 21.20
N ALA A 462 -23.09 -27.70 20.41
CA ALA A 462 -22.14 -28.72 20.81
C ALA A 462 -20.79 -28.13 21.26
N ARG A 463 -20.19 -27.26 20.43
CA ARG A 463 -18.90 -26.64 20.73
C ARG A 463 -18.97 -25.72 21.96
N ALA A 464 -20.05 -24.96 22.16
CA ALA A 464 -20.21 -24.15 23.36
C ALA A 464 -20.34 -25.01 24.63
N THR A 465 -21.01 -26.16 24.58
CA THR A 465 -21.05 -27.11 25.71
C THR A 465 -19.66 -27.69 26.01
N PHE A 466 -18.89 -28.09 24.99
CA PHE A 466 -17.52 -28.57 25.19
C PHE A 466 -16.62 -27.51 25.82
N TRP A 467 -16.55 -26.31 25.25
CA TRP A 467 -15.65 -25.27 25.77
C TRP A 467 -16.11 -24.71 27.12
N LYS A 468 -17.41 -24.76 27.44
CA LYS A 468 -17.91 -24.52 28.79
C LYS A 468 -17.43 -25.58 29.78
N ALA A 469 -17.44 -26.86 29.40
CA ALA A 469 -16.90 -27.96 30.22
C ALA A 469 -15.39 -27.80 30.45
N GLU A 470 -14.64 -27.42 29.42
CA GLU A 470 -13.21 -27.10 29.50
C GLU A 470 -12.95 -25.89 30.41
N THR A 471 -13.81 -24.87 30.34
CA THR A 471 -13.77 -23.71 31.25
C THR A 471 -14.00 -24.13 32.70
N ASP A 472 -14.96 -25.02 32.94
CA ASP A 472 -15.23 -25.56 34.27
C ASP A 472 -14.09 -26.45 34.79
N TYR A 473 -13.43 -27.24 33.93
CA TYR A 473 -12.21 -27.96 34.29
C TYR A 473 -11.09 -27.01 34.78
N ASN A 474 -10.86 -25.92 34.05
CA ASN A 474 -9.81 -24.94 34.39
C ASN A 474 -10.15 -24.09 35.64
N LEU A 475 -11.44 -23.94 35.97
CA LEU A 475 -11.90 -23.37 37.25
C LEU A 475 -11.82 -24.36 38.44
N GLY A 476 -11.50 -25.63 38.20
CA GLY A 476 -11.51 -26.69 39.23
C GLY A 476 -12.89 -27.31 39.48
N ASN A 477 -13.91 -26.92 38.72
CA ASN A 477 -15.28 -27.45 38.76
C ASN A 477 -15.33 -28.79 37.99
N PHE A 478 -14.56 -29.77 38.45
CA PHE A 478 -14.33 -31.03 37.72
C PHE A 478 -15.60 -31.88 37.56
N GLN A 479 -16.64 -31.65 38.36
CA GLN A 479 -17.91 -32.38 38.26
C GLN A 479 -18.79 -31.81 37.15
N GLU A 480 -18.88 -30.49 37.07
CA GLU A 480 -19.53 -29.74 36.00
C GLU A 480 -18.85 -30.03 34.66
N ALA A 481 -17.51 -30.13 34.65
CA ALA A 481 -16.73 -30.55 33.48
C ALA A 481 -17.11 -31.97 33.02
N VAL A 482 -17.14 -32.97 33.91
CA VAL A 482 -17.57 -34.35 33.59
C VAL A 482 -18.99 -34.38 33.00
N VAL A 483 -19.93 -33.58 33.55
CA VAL A 483 -21.29 -33.48 33.01
C VAL A 483 -21.27 -32.86 31.61
N GLY A 484 -20.58 -31.74 31.41
CA GLY A 484 -20.55 -31.02 30.14
C GLY A 484 -19.87 -31.80 29.01
N TYR A 485 -18.75 -32.51 29.26
CA TYR A 485 -18.14 -33.37 28.24
C TYR A 485 -19.06 -34.55 27.86
N LYS A 486 -19.81 -35.11 28.82
CA LYS A 486 -20.80 -36.17 28.55
C LYS A 486 -21.99 -35.67 27.74
N GLU A 487 -22.54 -34.50 28.09
CA GLU A 487 -23.59 -33.83 27.32
C GLU A 487 -23.11 -33.54 25.89
N PHE A 488 -21.90 -32.99 25.74
CA PHE A 488 -21.28 -32.77 24.43
C PHE A 488 -21.19 -34.07 23.61
N LYS A 489 -20.74 -35.18 24.19
CA LYS A 489 -20.68 -36.48 23.49
C LYS A 489 -22.05 -37.06 23.10
N GLN A 490 -23.16 -36.55 23.62
CA GLN A 490 -24.52 -36.99 23.26
C GLN A 490 -25.11 -36.23 22.06
N PHE A 491 -24.60 -35.04 21.70
CA PHE A 491 -25.10 -34.32 20.52
C PHE A 491 -24.60 -34.97 19.21
N PRO A 492 -25.46 -35.27 18.22
CA PRO A 492 -25.04 -35.84 16.94
C PRO A 492 -24.02 -34.98 16.18
N ALA A 493 -24.15 -33.64 16.29
CA ALA A 493 -23.28 -32.67 15.63
C ALA A 493 -21.82 -32.74 16.11
N SER A 494 -21.58 -33.19 17.35
CA SER A 494 -20.23 -33.24 17.95
C SER A 494 -19.27 -34.09 17.11
N SER A 495 -19.76 -35.17 16.50
CA SER A 495 -18.96 -36.04 15.62
C SER A 495 -18.24 -35.33 14.46
N GLN A 496 -18.70 -34.12 14.08
CA GLN A 496 -18.14 -33.30 12.99
C GLN A 496 -17.25 -32.15 13.50
N THR A 497 -16.95 -32.10 14.81
CA THR A 497 -16.18 -31.01 15.45
C THR A 497 -14.75 -31.43 15.76
N GLU A 498 -13.83 -30.47 15.79
CA GLU A 498 -12.42 -30.72 16.12
C GLU A 498 -12.24 -31.15 17.58
N GLU A 499 -13.06 -30.56 18.45
CA GLU A 499 -13.17 -30.83 19.88
C GLU A 499 -13.46 -32.32 20.17
N PHE A 500 -14.31 -32.97 19.36
CA PHE A 500 -14.72 -34.37 19.56
C PHE A 500 -13.58 -35.37 19.44
N LYS A 501 -12.55 -35.07 18.62
CA LYS A 501 -11.36 -35.93 18.49
C LYS A 501 -10.64 -36.16 19.82
N ASN A 502 -10.82 -35.26 20.80
CA ASN A 502 -10.13 -35.28 22.09
C ASN A 502 -11.09 -35.40 23.29
N ALA A 503 -12.40 -35.50 23.07
CA ALA A 503 -13.40 -35.43 24.15
C ALA A 503 -13.21 -36.48 25.26
N ASP A 504 -12.81 -37.70 24.88
CA ASP A 504 -12.53 -38.77 25.85
C ASP A 504 -11.22 -38.55 26.63
N TYR A 505 -10.23 -37.87 26.05
CA TYR A 505 -9.01 -37.46 26.76
C TYR A 505 -9.32 -36.40 27.82
N ASN A 506 -10.07 -35.36 27.46
CA ASN A 506 -10.47 -34.29 28.38
C ASN A 506 -11.39 -34.84 29.50
N LEU A 507 -12.36 -35.71 29.16
CA LEU A 507 -13.22 -36.38 30.13
C LEU A 507 -12.44 -37.33 31.07
N ALA A 508 -11.47 -38.09 30.54
CA ALA A 508 -10.59 -38.92 31.37
C ALA A 508 -9.75 -38.08 32.35
N TYR A 509 -9.25 -36.93 31.91
CA TYR A 509 -8.52 -35.99 32.78
C TYR A 509 -9.41 -35.37 33.86
N ALA A 510 -10.67 -35.08 33.57
CA ALA A 510 -11.62 -34.60 34.58
C ALA A 510 -11.82 -35.64 35.69
N TYR A 511 -12.03 -36.92 35.33
CA TYR A 511 -12.08 -38.01 36.30
C TYR A 511 -10.77 -38.23 37.05
N PHE A 512 -9.62 -38.12 36.37
CA PHE A 512 -8.31 -38.22 37.01
C PHE A 512 -8.11 -37.13 38.08
N LYS A 513 -8.57 -35.89 37.83
CA LYS A 513 -8.56 -34.80 38.82
C LYS A 513 -9.54 -35.03 39.97
N GLN A 514 -10.69 -35.65 39.72
CA GLN A 514 -11.61 -36.12 40.78
C GLN A 514 -11.05 -37.30 41.60
N LYS A 515 -9.95 -37.94 41.16
CA LYS A 515 -9.39 -39.19 41.70
C LYS A 515 -10.24 -40.44 41.43
N GLU A 516 -11.17 -40.35 40.48
CA GLU A 516 -11.98 -41.47 39.98
C GLU A 516 -11.18 -42.31 38.96
N TYR A 517 -10.05 -42.85 39.42
CA TYR A 517 -9.02 -43.48 38.58
C TYR A 517 -9.56 -44.65 37.72
N ALA A 518 -10.58 -45.38 38.19
CA ALA A 518 -11.21 -46.44 37.40
C ALA A 518 -11.90 -45.89 36.14
N GLN A 519 -12.64 -44.79 36.28
CA GLN A 519 -13.32 -44.12 35.16
C GLN A 519 -12.32 -43.36 34.29
N ALA A 520 -11.28 -42.76 34.88
CA ALA A 520 -10.18 -42.16 34.12
C ALA A 520 -9.52 -43.19 33.19
N ALA A 521 -9.19 -44.39 33.70
CA ALA A 521 -8.60 -45.46 32.89
C ALA A 521 -9.53 -45.94 31.77
N GLU A 522 -10.84 -46.03 32.00
CA GLU A 522 -11.85 -46.38 30.99
C GLU A 522 -11.88 -45.35 29.83
N PHE A 523 -11.97 -44.06 30.15
CA PHE A 523 -12.03 -43.01 29.13
C PHE A 523 -10.69 -42.78 28.42
N PHE A 524 -9.54 -42.91 29.10
CA PHE A 524 -8.23 -42.96 28.42
C PHE A 524 -8.14 -44.15 27.46
N ASN A 525 -8.60 -45.35 27.85
CA ASN A 525 -8.64 -46.49 26.96
C ASN A 525 -9.58 -46.26 25.75
N THR A 526 -10.69 -45.56 25.95
CA THR A 526 -11.62 -45.19 24.87
C THR A 526 -10.95 -44.25 23.85
N TYR A 527 -10.28 -43.20 24.32
CA TYR A 527 -9.49 -42.29 23.47
C TYR A 527 -8.35 -43.03 22.75
N ILE A 528 -7.59 -43.87 23.45
CA ILE A 528 -6.55 -44.72 22.85
C ILE A 528 -7.14 -45.59 21.72
N SER A 529 -8.33 -46.16 21.94
CA SER A 529 -8.99 -47.07 21.00
C SER A 529 -9.53 -46.39 19.74
N SER A 530 -9.68 -45.05 19.73
CA SER A 530 -10.10 -44.31 18.53
C SER A 530 -8.96 -44.04 17.53
N GLY A 531 -7.72 -44.43 17.85
CA GLY A 531 -6.54 -44.23 16.99
C GLY A 531 -6.17 -42.76 16.74
N PRO A 532 -6.04 -41.90 17.77
CA PRO A 532 -5.77 -40.48 17.62
C PRO A 532 -4.40 -40.21 16.99
N ALA A 533 -4.35 -39.23 16.07
CA ALA A 533 -3.12 -38.86 15.36
C ALA A 533 -2.13 -38.04 16.21
N ASP A 534 -2.61 -37.41 17.30
CA ASP A 534 -1.76 -36.73 18.28
C ASP A 534 -1.00 -37.77 19.12
N LYS A 535 0.25 -38.03 18.72
CA LYS A 535 1.14 -38.96 19.42
C LYS A 535 1.48 -38.54 20.85
N VAL A 536 1.44 -37.25 21.17
CA VAL A 536 1.77 -36.73 22.50
C VAL A 536 0.61 -37.02 23.45
N ARG A 537 -0.62 -36.66 23.08
CA ARG A 537 -1.82 -37.02 23.85
C ARG A 537 -2.06 -38.53 23.90
N LEU A 538 -1.77 -39.27 22.83
CA LEU A 538 -1.84 -40.74 22.83
C LEU A 538 -0.86 -41.36 23.84
N ASN A 539 0.37 -40.87 23.91
CA ASN A 539 1.35 -41.33 24.90
C ASN A 539 0.94 -40.96 26.33
N ASP A 540 0.55 -39.70 26.57
CA ASP A 540 0.11 -39.26 27.90
C ASP A 540 -1.15 -40.01 28.35
N SER A 541 -2.04 -40.39 27.43
CA SER A 541 -3.17 -41.29 27.73
C SER A 541 -2.72 -42.68 28.19
N TYR A 542 -1.76 -43.29 27.50
CA TYR A 542 -1.17 -44.56 27.96
C TYR A 542 -0.50 -44.40 29.33
N LEU A 543 0.14 -43.26 29.58
CA LEU A 543 0.80 -42.96 30.83
C LEU A 543 -0.19 -42.78 31.99
N ARG A 544 -1.21 -41.93 31.85
CA ARG A 544 -2.22 -41.67 32.88
C ARG A 544 -3.15 -42.86 33.11
N MET A 545 -3.40 -43.67 32.09
CA MET A 545 -4.04 -44.97 32.25
C MET A 545 -3.15 -45.92 33.07
N GLY A 546 -1.84 -45.91 32.84
CA GLY A 546 -0.84 -46.60 33.67
C GLY A 546 -0.87 -46.14 35.12
N ASP A 547 -0.77 -44.83 35.36
CA ASP A 547 -0.86 -44.21 36.70
C ASP A 547 -2.16 -44.60 37.41
N SER A 548 -3.29 -44.58 36.69
CA SER A 548 -4.62 -44.93 37.21
C SER A 548 -4.72 -46.42 37.58
N TYR A 549 -4.17 -47.31 36.77
CA TYR A 549 -4.08 -48.74 37.11
C TYR A 549 -3.08 -48.99 38.25
N PHE A 550 -2.00 -48.23 38.37
CA PHE A 550 -1.04 -48.34 39.46
C PHE A 550 -1.68 -47.96 40.80
N VAL A 551 -2.33 -46.80 40.88
CA VAL A 551 -3.02 -46.34 42.11
C VAL A 551 -4.16 -47.27 42.51
N THR A 552 -4.87 -47.87 41.55
CA THR A 552 -5.91 -48.90 41.83
C THR A 552 -5.34 -50.31 42.06
N SER A 553 -4.03 -50.46 42.26
CA SER A 553 -3.32 -51.74 42.48
C SER A 553 -3.46 -52.78 41.37
N GLN A 554 -3.88 -52.37 40.17
CA GLN A 554 -4.00 -53.19 38.97
C GLN A 554 -2.66 -53.28 38.21
N TYR A 555 -1.57 -53.59 38.92
CA TYR A 555 -0.19 -53.50 38.42
C TYR A 555 0.06 -54.24 37.10
N ASN A 556 -0.60 -55.39 36.86
CA ASN A 556 -0.50 -56.13 35.60
C ASN A 556 -1.16 -55.42 34.38
N LEU A 557 -2.06 -54.46 34.61
CA LEU A 557 -2.59 -53.55 33.58
C LEU A 557 -1.73 -52.29 33.47
N ALA A 558 -1.26 -51.74 34.60
CA ALA A 558 -0.33 -50.61 34.61
C ALA A 558 0.93 -50.91 33.78
N ILE A 559 1.56 -52.07 33.98
CA ILE A 559 2.71 -52.55 33.19
C ILE A 559 2.41 -52.56 31.68
N LYS A 560 1.22 -53.02 31.26
CA LYS A 560 0.83 -53.05 29.84
C LYS A 560 0.61 -51.65 29.25
N ALA A 561 0.09 -50.73 30.05
CA ALA A 561 -0.11 -49.33 29.66
C ALA A 561 1.23 -48.60 29.53
N TYR A 562 2.12 -48.75 30.51
CA TYR A 562 3.49 -48.22 30.44
C TYR A 562 4.28 -48.85 29.27
N ASP A 563 4.18 -50.16 29.02
CA ASP A 563 4.77 -50.84 27.84
C ASP A 563 4.25 -50.31 26.49
N LYS A 564 3.13 -49.61 26.47
CA LYS A 564 2.61 -48.90 25.28
C LYS A 564 3.11 -47.45 25.23
N ALA A 565 3.16 -46.74 26.35
CA ALA A 565 3.77 -45.41 26.44
C ALA A 565 5.24 -45.45 26.00
N ILE A 566 6.06 -46.34 26.58
CA ILE A 566 7.49 -46.54 26.27
C ILE A 566 7.75 -46.69 24.76
N LYS A 567 6.86 -47.36 24.03
CA LYS A 567 7.00 -47.63 22.59
C LYS A 567 6.60 -46.48 21.66
N ALA A 568 6.13 -45.36 22.20
CA ALA A 568 5.74 -44.19 21.40
C ALA A 568 6.89 -43.25 21.05
N ASP A 569 8.04 -43.39 21.73
CA ASP A 569 9.27 -42.59 21.54
C ASP A 569 9.05 -41.07 21.58
N VAL A 570 8.47 -40.60 22.70
CA VAL A 570 8.24 -39.18 23.01
C VAL A 570 8.76 -38.84 24.42
N PRO A 571 8.87 -37.57 24.81
CA PRO A 571 9.28 -37.18 26.17
C PRO A 571 8.36 -37.79 27.25
N GLY A 572 8.94 -38.24 28.37
CA GLY A 572 8.22 -38.93 29.46
C GLY A 572 8.12 -40.46 29.32
N THR A 573 8.67 -41.03 28.25
CA THR A 573 8.85 -42.50 28.11
C THR A 573 9.73 -43.11 29.19
N ASP A 574 10.63 -42.31 29.77
CA ASP A 574 11.52 -42.70 30.86
C ASP A 574 10.78 -42.86 32.20
N TYR A 575 9.92 -41.90 32.57
CA TYR A 575 9.01 -42.03 33.71
C TYR A 575 8.13 -43.29 33.59
N ALA A 576 7.58 -43.57 32.40
CA ALA A 576 6.81 -44.78 32.14
C ALA A 576 7.63 -46.06 32.39
N TYR A 577 8.90 -46.08 31.93
CA TYR A 577 9.79 -47.22 32.11
C TYR A 577 10.14 -47.44 33.59
N PHE A 578 10.44 -46.38 34.32
CA PHE A 578 10.68 -46.47 35.77
C PHE A 578 9.46 -47.00 36.52
N GLN A 579 8.26 -46.44 36.29
CA GLN A 579 7.03 -46.90 36.94
C GLN A 579 6.67 -48.35 36.57
N LYS A 580 6.94 -48.79 35.33
CA LYS A 580 6.84 -50.21 34.94
C LYS A 580 7.78 -51.10 35.77
N ALA A 581 9.04 -50.69 35.95
CA ALA A 581 10.01 -51.45 36.74
C ALA A 581 9.61 -51.53 38.23
N ILE A 582 9.15 -50.42 38.81
CA ILE A 582 8.59 -50.38 40.17
C ILE A 582 7.35 -51.31 40.29
N SER A 583 6.46 -51.30 39.30
CA SER A 583 5.27 -52.16 39.25
C SER A 583 5.59 -53.67 39.32
N TYR A 584 6.76 -54.11 38.85
CA TYR A 584 7.18 -55.51 39.00
C TYR A 584 7.50 -55.90 40.46
N GLY A 585 7.98 -54.95 41.27
CA GLY A 585 8.20 -55.17 42.70
C GLY A 585 6.90 -55.44 43.45
N PHE A 586 5.85 -54.67 43.17
CA PHE A 586 4.52 -54.83 43.78
C PHE A 586 3.79 -56.15 43.39
N ILE A 587 4.30 -56.89 42.41
CA ILE A 587 3.84 -58.27 42.09
C ILE A 587 4.91 -59.33 42.38
N ASN A 588 5.83 -59.04 43.31
CA ASN A 588 6.90 -59.92 43.81
C ASN A 588 7.84 -60.47 42.72
N LYS A 589 8.03 -59.76 41.62
CA LYS A 589 8.94 -60.13 40.52
C LYS A 589 10.26 -59.35 40.62
N ASN A 590 10.96 -59.51 41.74
CA ASN A 590 12.19 -58.75 42.05
C ASN A 590 13.28 -58.93 40.99
N GLU A 591 13.51 -60.14 40.50
CA GLU A 591 14.45 -60.39 39.38
C GLU A 591 14.05 -59.64 38.09
N THR A 592 12.75 -59.46 37.84
CA THR A 592 12.27 -58.64 36.71
C THR A 592 12.43 -57.15 37.01
N LYS A 593 12.17 -56.68 38.24
CA LYS A 593 12.48 -55.29 38.65
C LYS A 593 13.97 -54.98 38.48
N ILE A 594 14.85 -55.86 38.96
CA ILE A 594 16.31 -55.77 38.82
C ILE A 594 16.70 -55.67 37.34
N LYS A 595 16.18 -56.57 36.49
CA LYS A 595 16.46 -56.56 35.04
C LYS A 595 16.01 -55.25 34.39
N GLU A 596 14.77 -54.83 34.63
CA GLU A 596 14.21 -53.64 33.98
C GLU A 596 14.85 -52.34 34.50
N LEU A 597 15.22 -52.24 35.78
CA LEU A 597 16.01 -51.10 36.29
C LEU A 597 17.41 -51.07 35.67
N ASN A 598 18.11 -52.20 35.51
CA ASN A 598 19.38 -52.23 34.79
C ASN A 598 19.24 -51.78 33.33
N ASN A 599 18.21 -52.29 32.62
CA ASN A 599 17.88 -51.85 31.26
C ASN A 599 17.65 -50.34 31.22
N PHE A 600 16.87 -49.81 32.16
CA PHE A 600 16.57 -48.38 32.28
C PHE A 600 17.83 -47.53 32.45
N ILE A 601 18.67 -47.86 33.44
CA ILE A 601 19.90 -47.14 33.79
C ILE A 601 20.91 -47.13 32.64
N ASN A 602 20.91 -48.16 31.80
CA ASN A 602 21.79 -48.26 30.64
C ASN A 602 21.22 -47.64 29.36
N SER A 603 19.89 -47.48 29.26
CA SER A 603 19.22 -46.95 28.05
C SER A 603 18.86 -45.47 28.17
N TYR A 604 18.38 -45.02 29.33
CA TYR A 604 17.91 -43.67 29.59
C TYR A 604 18.95 -42.84 30.35
N VAL A 605 20.19 -42.81 29.84
CA VAL A 605 21.38 -42.28 30.56
C VAL A 605 21.26 -40.83 31.02
N THR A 606 20.38 -40.03 30.42
CA THR A 606 20.10 -38.62 30.77
C THR A 606 18.80 -38.40 31.55
N SER A 607 18.07 -39.45 31.95
CA SER A 607 16.78 -39.31 32.64
C SER A 607 16.92 -38.74 34.06
N SER A 608 15.95 -37.90 34.46
CA SER A 608 15.79 -37.37 35.81
C SER A 608 15.16 -38.36 36.81
N TYR A 609 14.95 -39.62 36.40
CA TYR A 609 14.55 -40.73 37.28
C TYR A 609 15.65 -41.80 37.38
N ARG A 610 16.82 -41.54 36.80
CA ARG A 610 17.92 -42.53 36.73
C ARG A 610 18.63 -42.69 38.07
N ASP A 611 18.65 -41.65 38.90
CA ASP A 611 19.02 -41.69 40.30
C ASP A 611 17.96 -42.38 41.18
N ASP A 612 16.66 -42.11 41.01
CA ASP A 612 15.60 -42.93 41.64
C ASP A 612 15.78 -44.42 41.29
N ALA A 613 16.04 -44.73 40.02
CA ALA A 613 16.24 -46.09 39.53
C ALA A 613 17.52 -46.75 40.06
N LEU A 614 18.64 -46.02 40.15
CA LEU A 614 19.87 -46.51 40.77
C LEU A 614 19.70 -46.74 42.28
N TYR A 615 18.99 -45.84 42.98
CA TYR A 615 18.73 -45.98 44.41
C TYR A 615 17.84 -47.20 44.66
N GLU A 616 16.75 -47.34 43.90
CA GLU A 616 15.85 -48.48 44.00
C GLU A 616 16.48 -49.80 43.53
N LEU A 617 17.40 -49.79 42.57
CA LEU A 617 18.15 -50.98 42.18
C LEU A 617 19.14 -51.38 43.29
N GLY A 618 19.85 -50.43 43.88
CA GLY A 618 20.74 -50.68 45.03
C GLY A 618 19.97 -51.24 46.23
N ASN A 619 18.83 -50.63 46.59
CA ASN A 619 17.91 -51.13 47.61
C ASN A 619 17.45 -52.56 47.30
N THR A 620 17.06 -52.83 46.04
CA THR A 620 16.54 -54.14 45.63
C THR A 620 17.65 -55.21 45.60
N TYR A 621 18.91 -54.86 45.31
CA TYR A 621 20.03 -55.80 45.43
C TYR A 621 20.37 -56.13 46.88
N VAL A 622 20.43 -55.13 47.78
CA VAL A 622 20.70 -55.37 49.21
C VAL A 622 19.57 -56.21 49.84
N ASN A 623 18.32 -55.92 49.52
CA ASN A 623 17.14 -56.66 50.00
C ASN A 623 16.98 -58.07 49.37
N ASN A 624 17.89 -58.47 48.48
CA ASN A 624 17.92 -59.77 47.79
C ASN A 624 19.33 -60.40 47.97
N ASP A 625 19.91 -60.18 49.15
CA ASP A 625 21.19 -60.68 49.67
C ASP A 625 22.43 -60.44 48.79
N ASN A 626 22.38 -59.41 47.92
CA ASN A 626 23.47 -59.08 46.98
C ASN A 626 24.16 -57.74 47.33
N SER A 627 24.66 -57.63 48.56
CA SER A 627 25.33 -56.43 49.10
C SER A 627 26.40 -55.85 48.17
N SER A 628 27.21 -56.70 47.52
CA SER A 628 28.27 -56.27 46.60
C SER A 628 27.73 -55.47 45.42
N LYS A 629 26.70 -55.98 44.72
CA LYS A 629 26.03 -55.24 43.64
C LYS A 629 25.20 -54.06 44.14
N GLY A 630 24.67 -54.15 45.37
CA GLY A 630 24.04 -53.02 46.05
C GLY A 630 24.98 -51.83 46.17
N ILE A 631 26.18 -52.05 46.73
CA ILE A 631 27.24 -51.04 46.85
C ILE A 631 27.72 -50.56 45.47
N GLU A 632 27.97 -51.45 44.51
CA GLU A 632 28.34 -51.08 43.14
C GLU A 632 27.31 -50.11 42.52
N THR A 633 26.01 -50.39 42.72
CA THR A 633 24.91 -49.57 42.22
C THR A 633 24.79 -48.24 42.96
N TYR A 634 25.00 -48.21 44.29
CA TYR A 634 25.07 -46.95 45.02
C TYR A 634 26.28 -46.11 44.59
N THR A 635 27.48 -46.70 44.43
CA THR A 635 28.67 -46.00 43.94
C THR A 635 28.41 -45.44 42.54
N LYS A 636 27.67 -46.16 41.71
CA LYS A 636 27.21 -45.70 40.40
C LYS A 636 26.26 -44.48 40.51
N LEU A 637 25.29 -44.48 41.44
CA LEU A 637 24.49 -43.27 41.74
C LEU A 637 25.36 -42.09 42.18
N VAL A 638 26.23 -42.31 43.16
CA VAL A 638 27.06 -41.27 43.78
C VAL A 638 28.05 -40.65 42.78
N SER A 639 28.57 -41.46 41.85
CA SER A 639 29.51 -41.01 40.82
C SER A 639 28.83 -40.42 39.57
N GLU A 640 27.66 -40.91 39.16
CA GLU A 640 26.97 -40.44 37.95
C GLU A 640 25.96 -39.30 38.24
N HIS A 641 25.34 -39.24 39.43
CA HIS A 641 24.25 -38.31 39.77
C HIS A 641 24.56 -37.40 40.98
N LYS A 642 25.76 -36.82 41.04
CA LYS A 642 26.36 -36.09 42.19
C LYS A 642 25.51 -34.99 42.88
N ASN A 643 24.47 -34.47 42.22
CA ASN A 643 23.56 -33.44 42.75
C ASN A 643 22.15 -33.97 43.12
N SER A 644 21.91 -35.28 43.02
CA SER A 644 20.61 -35.90 43.36
C SER A 644 20.30 -35.85 44.87
N SER A 645 19.00 -35.73 45.19
CA SER A 645 18.47 -35.82 46.57
C SER A 645 18.59 -37.23 47.19
N TYR A 646 19.04 -38.21 46.42
CA TYR A 646 19.38 -39.56 46.86
C TYR A 646 20.88 -39.76 47.11
N VAL A 647 21.78 -38.83 46.75
CA VAL A 647 23.23 -39.06 46.92
C VAL A 647 23.63 -39.23 48.37
N SER A 648 23.17 -38.34 49.27
CA SER A 648 23.45 -38.45 50.72
C SER A 648 22.96 -39.78 51.29
N LYS A 649 21.77 -40.22 50.85
CA LYS A 649 21.15 -41.50 51.22
C LYS A 649 21.92 -42.70 50.65
N ALA A 650 22.38 -42.62 49.40
CA ALA A 650 23.13 -43.68 48.75
C ALA A 650 24.49 -43.89 49.43
N ILE A 651 25.28 -42.83 49.63
CA ILE A 651 26.56 -42.92 50.36
C ILE A 651 26.34 -43.43 51.80
N LEU A 652 25.29 -42.96 52.48
CA LEU A 652 24.94 -43.46 53.81
C LEU A 652 24.60 -44.97 53.77
N ARG A 653 23.86 -45.44 52.75
CA ARG A 653 23.58 -46.87 52.55
C ARG A 653 24.84 -47.67 52.27
N GLU A 654 25.79 -47.17 51.48
CA GLU A 654 27.11 -47.82 51.30
C GLU A 654 27.83 -47.97 52.63
N GLY A 655 27.94 -46.87 53.39
CA GLY A 655 28.61 -46.89 54.69
C GLY A 655 27.95 -47.86 55.67
N LEU A 656 26.62 -47.90 55.71
CA LEU A 656 25.86 -48.85 56.54
C LEU A 656 26.03 -50.31 56.08
N VAL A 657 26.09 -50.59 54.77
CA VAL A 657 26.37 -51.97 54.29
C VAL A 657 27.80 -52.38 54.61
N TYR A 658 28.79 -51.51 54.37
CA TYR A 658 30.19 -51.79 54.75
C TYR A 658 30.35 -51.99 56.27
N TYR A 659 29.66 -51.20 57.09
CA TYR A 659 29.65 -51.34 58.55
C TYR A 659 29.02 -52.67 59.00
N ASN A 660 27.88 -53.05 58.40
CA ASN A 660 27.25 -54.35 58.65
C ASN A 660 28.13 -55.54 58.17
N GLU A 661 29.01 -55.33 57.20
CA GLU A 661 30.03 -56.28 56.75
C GLU A 661 31.35 -56.21 57.56
N GLY A 662 31.43 -55.36 58.60
CA GLY A 662 32.61 -55.18 59.46
C GLY A 662 33.79 -54.44 58.80
N LYS A 663 33.57 -53.81 57.64
CA LYS A 663 34.58 -53.11 56.83
C LYS A 663 34.71 -51.65 57.25
N ASN A 664 35.12 -51.47 58.50
CA ASN A 664 35.12 -50.20 59.22
C ASN A 664 35.78 -49.02 58.47
N ASP A 665 37.04 -49.16 58.02
CA ASP A 665 37.75 -48.16 57.17
C ASP A 665 36.95 -47.69 55.94
N LEU A 666 36.26 -48.62 55.25
CA LEU A 666 35.47 -48.31 54.06
C LEU A 666 34.16 -47.63 54.43
N ALA A 667 33.51 -48.08 55.50
CA ALA A 667 32.34 -47.41 56.05
C ALA A 667 32.66 -45.96 56.46
N LEU A 668 33.79 -45.77 57.14
CA LEU A 668 34.34 -44.47 57.53
C LEU A 668 34.61 -43.54 56.36
N SER A 669 35.24 -44.04 55.29
CA SER A 669 35.48 -43.27 54.06
C SER A 669 34.16 -42.75 53.46
N ARG A 670 33.11 -43.59 53.44
CA ARG A 670 31.78 -43.19 52.94
C ARG A 670 31.06 -42.25 53.90
N PHE A 671 31.12 -42.48 55.21
CA PHE A 671 30.49 -41.57 56.16
C PHE A 671 31.16 -40.18 56.16
N ARG A 672 32.50 -40.07 56.14
CA ARG A 672 33.20 -38.79 55.90
C ARG A 672 32.67 -38.09 54.65
N LEU A 673 32.57 -38.84 53.53
CA LEU A 673 32.06 -38.33 52.27
C LEU A 673 30.60 -37.82 52.33
N VAL A 674 29.73 -38.31 53.22
CA VAL A 674 28.41 -37.69 53.43
C VAL A 674 28.56 -36.31 54.08
N VAL A 675 29.35 -36.23 55.15
CA VAL A 675 29.51 -35.03 55.98
C VAL A 675 30.15 -33.89 55.18
N ASP A 676 31.25 -34.17 54.47
CA ASP A 676 32.04 -33.17 53.72
C ASP A 676 31.35 -32.66 52.44
N LYS A 677 30.16 -33.19 52.13
CA LYS A 677 29.40 -32.94 50.91
C LYS A 677 27.93 -32.56 51.15
N TYR A 678 27.36 -32.90 52.31
CA TYR A 678 25.94 -32.76 52.69
C TYR A 678 25.74 -32.41 54.18
N SER A 679 26.72 -31.78 54.84
CA SER A 679 26.81 -31.43 56.27
C SER A 679 25.49 -31.15 57.02
N ASN A 680 24.56 -30.41 56.42
CA ASN A 680 23.30 -29.99 57.03
C ASN A 680 22.12 -30.99 56.85
N THR A 681 22.33 -32.22 56.36
CA THR A 681 21.25 -33.22 56.23
C THR A 681 21.21 -34.24 57.38
N GLN A 682 20.06 -34.90 57.55
CA GLN A 682 19.91 -35.99 58.53
C GLN A 682 20.87 -37.15 58.24
N GLU A 683 21.16 -37.42 56.95
CA GLU A 683 22.15 -38.43 56.57
C GLU A 683 23.58 -38.03 56.98
N ALA A 684 23.94 -36.74 56.91
CA ALA A 684 25.23 -36.26 57.40
C ALA A 684 25.33 -36.33 58.93
N ILE A 685 24.26 -36.01 59.67
CA ILE A 685 24.22 -36.17 61.13
C ILE A 685 24.36 -37.66 61.51
N GLN A 686 23.66 -38.55 60.81
CA GLN A 686 23.80 -40.00 61.00
C GLN A 686 25.20 -40.51 60.60
N ALA A 687 25.82 -39.91 59.59
CA ALA A 687 27.18 -40.22 59.16
C ALA A 687 28.26 -39.70 60.13
N VAL A 688 28.16 -38.49 60.70
CA VAL A 688 29.03 -38.05 61.81
C VAL A 688 28.88 -39.01 62.98
N SER A 689 27.64 -39.34 63.35
CA SER A 689 27.36 -40.24 64.48
C SER A 689 27.98 -41.63 64.27
N THR A 690 27.81 -42.23 63.09
CA THR A 690 28.36 -43.57 62.81
C THR A 690 29.88 -43.52 62.55
N SER A 691 30.40 -42.44 61.97
CA SER A 691 31.85 -42.20 61.87
C SER A 691 32.50 -42.09 63.24
N LYS A 692 31.85 -41.40 64.17
CA LYS A 692 32.33 -41.19 65.52
C LYS A 692 32.40 -42.50 66.29
N LEU A 693 31.45 -43.42 66.09
CA LEU A 693 31.56 -44.78 66.64
C LEU A 693 32.84 -45.45 66.12
N ILE A 694 33.00 -45.56 64.80
CA ILE A 694 34.12 -46.31 64.22
C ILE A 694 35.49 -45.65 64.48
N TYR A 695 35.63 -44.32 64.37
CA TYR A 695 36.89 -43.63 64.70
C TYR A 695 37.25 -43.71 66.20
N ILE A 696 36.28 -43.96 67.08
CA ILE A 696 36.53 -44.24 68.50
C ILE A 696 36.88 -45.72 68.71
N ASP A 697 36.14 -46.65 68.10
CA ASP A 697 36.39 -48.09 68.19
C ASP A 697 37.74 -48.51 67.58
N GLU A 698 38.22 -47.79 66.55
CA GLU A 698 39.57 -47.92 65.97
C GLU A 698 40.63 -47.05 66.66
N GLY A 699 40.26 -46.20 67.61
CA GLY A 699 41.19 -45.35 68.37
C GLY A 699 41.82 -44.18 67.60
N ARG A 700 41.35 -43.86 66.39
CA ARG A 700 41.90 -42.85 65.45
C ARG A 700 41.46 -41.42 65.77
N VAL A 701 41.45 -41.09 67.07
CA VAL A 701 40.85 -39.86 67.62
C VAL A 701 41.51 -38.58 67.09
N ASN A 702 42.79 -38.61 66.69
CA ASN A 702 43.44 -37.43 66.10
C ASN A 702 43.09 -37.20 64.63
N GLU A 703 42.80 -38.23 63.83
CA GLU A 703 42.19 -37.98 62.51
C GLU A 703 40.75 -37.49 62.66
N TYR A 704 40.04 -37.91 63.71
CA TYR A 704 38.74 -37.34 64.04
C TYR A 704 38.87 -35.87 64.50
N ALA A 705 39.92 -35.54 65.27
CA ALA A 705 40.25 -34.17 65.71
C ALA A 705 40.83 -33.28 64.60
N ASN A 706 41.41 -33.84 63.54
CA ASN A 706 41.83 -33.16 62.31
C ASN A 706 40.85 -33.41 61.14
N TRP A 707 39.70 -33.97 61.47
CA TRP A 707 38.43 -33.75 60.80
C TRP A 707 37.58 -32.82 61.71
N VAL A 708 38.22 -32.26 62.76
CA VAL A 708 37.98 -30.92 63.32
C VAL A 708 39.12 -29.93 62.94
N LYS A 709 39.01 -28.62 63.28
CA LYS A 709 40.00 -27.50 63.19
C LYS A 709 40.33 -26.72 61.86
N GLY A 710 39.50 -25.94 61.13
CA GLY A 710 38.08 -25.60 61.27
C GLY A 710 37.30 -24.89 60.13
N LEU A 711 36.41 -25.67 59.48
CA LEU A 711 35.00 -25.32 59.19
C LEU A 711 34.09 -25.40 60.47
N ASP A 712 32.76 -25.52 60.36
CA ASP A 712 31.80 -24.81 61.26
C ASP A 712 31.15 -25.62 62.41
N PHE A 713 31.01 -26.92 62.23
CA PHE A 713 30.30 -27.86 63.13
C PHE A 713 31.14 -29.14 63.32
N VAL A 714 31.81 -29.54 62.22
CA VAL A 714 33.11 -30.21 62.12
C VAL A 714 33.93 -29.55 60.96
N GLU A 715 35.25 -29.72 60.92
CA GLU A 715 36.20 -28.57 61.04
C GLU A 715 37.62 -29.00 60.36
N VAL A 716 38.50 -28.24 59.60
CA VAL A 716 39.89 -28.68 59.07
C VAL A 716 40.97 -27.61 58.55
N THR A 717 42.21 -28.00 58.09
CA THR A 717 43.54 -27.25 57.98
C THR A 717 44.29 -27.01 56.58
N ASP A 718 45.66 -26.82 56.52
CA ASP A 718 46.43 -25.75 55.77
C ASP A 718 47.30 -26.03 54.47
N ALA A 719 48.10 -27.08 54.30
CA ALA A 719 48.85 -27.29 53.01
C ALA A 719 48.04 -28.14 52.01
N GLU A 720 47.21 -29.00 52.58
CA GLU A 720 45.99 -29.51 52.01
C GLU A 720 45.08 -28.37 51.51
N LEU A 721 45.25 -27.11 51.96
CA LEU A 721 44.40 -25.96 51.62
C LEU A 721 44.67 -25.34 50.24
N ASP A 722 45.84 -25.41 49.60
CA ASP A 722 45.96 -24.93 48.20
C ASP A 722 45.16 -25.85 47.28
N ASN A 723 45.45 -27.15 47.35
CA ASN A 723 44.67 -28.16 46.65
C ASN A 723 43.19 -28.14 47.07
N ALA A 724 42.84 -28.06 48.37
CA ALA A 724 41.44 -27.96 48.79
C ALA A 724 40.79 -26.59 48.53
N THR A 725 41.54 -25.53 48.24
CA THR A 725 41.01 -24.23 47.77
C THR A 725 40.73 -24.30 46.28
N PHE A 726 41.64 -24.84 45.46
CA PHE A 726 41.35 -25.03 44.04
C PHE A 726 40.34 -26.15 43.80
N GLU A 727 40.52 -27.34 44.36
CA GLU A 727 39.52 -28.41 44.37
C GLU A 727 38.23 -27.96 45.08
N GLY A 728 38.28 -27.03 46.03
CA GLY A 728 37.11 -26.41 46.65
C GLY A 728 36.34 -25.53 45.67
N ALA A 729 37.01 -24.53 45.09
CA ALA A 729 36.45 -23.66 44.07
C ALA A 729 35.96 -24.45 42.85
N GLU A 730 36.71 -25.46 42.39
CA GLU A 730 36.33 -26.38 41.32
C GLU A 730 35.19 -27.32 41.73
N LYS A 731 35.15 -27.86 42.95
CA LYS A 731 34.02 -28.62 43.52
C LYS A 731 32.75 -27.76 43.53
N HIS A 732 32.85 -26.48 43.86
CA HIS A 732 31.71 -25.56 43.87
C HIS A 732 31.28 -25.18 42.44
N TYR A 733 32.22 -24.87 41.56
CA TYR A 733 31.99 -24.63 40.13
C TYR A 733 31.30 -25.83 39.45
N LEU A 734 31.89 -27.03 39.56
CA LEU A 734 31.34 -28.26 38.97
C LEU A 734 30.01 -28.72 39.61
N ARG A 735 29.66 -28.19 40.80
CA ARG A 735 28.35 -28.40 41.44
C ARG A 735 27.31 -27.35 41.06
N LYS A 736 27.71 -26.24 40.44
CA LYS A 736 26.92 -25.00 40.22
C LYS A 736 26.53 -24.27 41.51
N ASN A 737 27.42 -24.27 42.51
CA ASN A 737 27.30 -23.45 43.71
C ASN A 737 27.85 -22.05 43.42
N THR A 738 27.13 -21.26 42.62
CA THR A 738 27.71 -20.19 41.80
C THR A 738 28.41 -19.06 42.57
N GLU A 739 27.83 -18.55 43.66
CA GLU A 739 28.46 -17.47 44.47
C GLU A 739 29.75 -17.92 45.18
N GLU A 740 29.77 -19.16 45.65
CA GLU A 740 30.96 -19.76 46.28
C GLU A 740 32.01 -20.18 45.25
N ALA A 741 31.58 -20.50 44.02
CA ALA A 741 32.47 -20.69 42.89
C ALA A 741 33.10 -19.35 42.46
N GLU A 742 32.32 -18.26 42.38
CA GLU A 742 32.82 -16.91 42.09
C GLU A 742 33.87 -16.53 43.13
N ARG A 743 33.50 -16.51 44.41
CA ARG A 743 34.40 -16.12 45.50
C ARG A 743 35.63 -17.01 45.60
N GLY A 744 35.48 -18.33 45.41
CA GLY A 744 36.59 -19.29 45.41
C GLY A 744 37.56 -19.09 44.23
N LEU A 745 37.04 -18.81 43.03
CA LEU A 745 37.84 -18.60 41.82
C LEU A 745 38.46 -17.20 41.78
N GLU A 746 37.78 -16.16 42.23
CA GLU A 746 38.35 -14.82 42.48
C GLU A 746 39.51 -14.91 43.47
N ASN A 747 39.28 -15.56 44.62
CA ASN A 747 40.29 -15.75 45.64
C ASN A 747 41.49 -16.56 45.11
N TYR A 748 41.26 -17.65 44.36
CA TYR A 748 42.35 -18.40 43.74
C TYR A 748 43.13 -17.57 42.71
N VAL A 749 42.45 -16.79 41.85
CA VAL A 749 43.09 -15.91 40.85
C VAL A 749 43.87 -14.75 41.53
N SER A 750 43.47 -14.34 42.73
CA SER A 750 44.11 -13.29 43.53
C SER A 750 45.30 -13.79 44.36
N GLN A 751 45.15 -14.91 45.07
CA GLN A 751 46.21 -15.53 45.88
C GLN A 751 47.27 -16.22 45.02
N PHE A 752 46.86 -16.86 43.92
CA PHE A 752 47.71 -17.63 43.02
C PHE A 752 47.65 -17.08 41.57
N PRO A 753 48.05 -15.82 41.32
CA PRO A 753 47.97 -15.17 40.01
C PRO A 753 48.91 -15.78 38.96
N SER A 754 49.79 -16.69 39.36
CA SER A 754 50.60 -17.57 38.50
C SER A 754 50.53 -19.05 38.95
N GLY A 755 49.45 -19.42 39.66
CA GLY A 755 49.22 -20.77 40.17
C GLY A 755 49.01 -21.81 39.08
N MET A 756 49.19 -23.08 39.45
CA MET A 756 49.18 -24.21 38.51
C MET A 756 47.87 -24.35 37.72
N HIS A 757 46.75 -23.81 38.23
CA HIS A 757 45.45 -23.88 37.56
C HIS A 757 44.99 -22.55 36.93
N ILE A 758 45.83 -21.50 36.86
CA ILE A 758 45.41 -20.12 36.52
C ILE A 758 44.63 -19.98 35.20
N LEU A 759 44.96 -20.75 34.15
CA LEU A 759 44.21 -20.71 32.87
C LEU A 759 42.80 -21.30 33.01
N LYS A 760 42.69 -22.44 33.72
CA LYS A 760 41.43 -23.14 34.02
C LYS A 760 40.57 -22.29 34.97
N ALA A 761 41.18 -21.71 36.00
CA ALA A 761 40.54 -20.81 36.95
C ALA A 761 39.99 -19.54 36.28
N ARG A 762 40.76 -18.88 35.40
CA ARG A 762 40.27 -17.71 34.65
C ARG A 762 39.15 -18.07 33.67
N PHE A 763 39.21 -19.22 33.00
CA PHE A 763 38.12 -19.69 32.14
C PHE A 763 36.85 -20.01 32.95
N TYR A 764 36.98 -20.71 34.08
CA TYR A 764 35.84 -21.00 34.96
C TYR A 764 35.23 -19.73 35.55
N LEU A 765 36.05 -18.79 36.04
CA LEU A 765 35.57 -17.50 36.54
C LEU A 765 34.81 -16.71 35.45
N ALA A 766 35.27 -16.79 34.20
CA ALA A 766 34.55 -16.21 33.06
C ALA A 766 33.17 -16.88 32.82
N GLN A 767 33.08 -18.22 32.91
CA GLN A 767 31.79 -18.91 32.83
C GLN A 767 30.90 -18.59 34.04
N THR A 768 31.45 -18.50 35.26
CA THR A 768 30.70 -18.18 36.49
C THR A 768 30.06 -16.80 36.41
N TYR A 769 30.84 -15.74 36.15
CA TYR A 769 30.31 -14.41 35.90
C TYR A 769 29.27 -14.39 34.76
N PHE A 770 29.49 -15.18 33.69
CA PHE A 770 28.55 -15.27 32.57
C PHE A 770 27.23 -15.96 32.96
N GLU A 771 27.27 -17.03 33.77
CA GLU A 771 26.09 -17.74 34.29
C GLU A 771 25.33 -16.91 35.35
N GLN A 772 26.01 -16.03 36.10
CA GLN A 772 25.39 -15.08 37.04
C GLN A 772 24.71 -13.89 36.37
N GLY A 773 25.02 -13.61 35.09
CA GLY A 773 24.57 -12.41 34.38
C GLY A 773 25.54 -11.24 34.43
N ASP A 774 26.62 -11.34 35.23
CA ASP A 774 27.75 -10.39 35.35
C ASP A 774 28.70 -10.43 34.14
N LYS A 775 28.12 -10.51 32.94
CA LYS A 775 28.79 -10.75 31.65
C LYS A 775 29.87 -9.73 31.31
N LEU A 776 29.78 -8.51 31.84
CA LEU A 776 30.85 -7.51 31.67
C LEU A 776 32.13 -7.87 32.44
N LYS A 777 32.02 -8.49 33.63
CA LYS A 777 33.19 -8.99 34.37
C LYS A 777 33.91 -10.11 33.60
N SER A 778 33.19 -10.94 32.85
CA SER A 778 33.78 -12.10 32.15
C SER A 778 34.61 -11.74 30.91
N ILE A 779 34.37 -10.57 30.28
CA ILE A 779 35.09 -10.11 29.08
C ILE A 779 36.63 -10.22 29.22
N PRO A 780 37.30 -9.53 30.19
CA PRO A 780 38.76 -9.58 30.30
C PRO A 780 39.31 -10.98 30.63
N HIS A 781 38.49 -11.88 31.17
CA HIS A 781 38.88 -13.27 31.42
C HIS A 781 38.78 -14.14 30.15
N TYR A 782 37.74 -13.96 29.33
CA TYR A 782 37.66 -14.59 28.01
C TYR A 782 38.72 -14.05 27.05
N GLU A 783 38.98 -12.74 27.05
CA GLU A 783 40.05 -12.12 26.26
C GLU A 783 41.43 -12.67 26.66
N PHE A 784 41.71 -12.83 27.96
CA PHE A 784 42.93 -13.50 28.42
C PHE A 784 43.07 -14.94 27.89
N VAL A 785 41.98 -15.70 27.82
CA VAL A 785 41.97 -17.08 27.31
C VAL A 785 42.24 -17.10 25.79
N ILE A 786 41.51 -16.33 24.98
CA ILE A 786 41.66 -16.37 23.51
C ILE A 786 42.95 -15.72 22.99
N ASN A 787 43.61 -14.89 23.82
CA ASN A 787 44.92 -14.30 23.54
C ASN A 787 46.11 -15.17 24.02
N ARG A 788 45.84 -16.25 24.78
CA ARG A 788 46.88 -17.20 25.23
C ARG A 788 47.23 -18.29 24.21
N GLY A 789 46.52 -18.34 23.08
CA GLY A 789 46.69 -19.32 22.00
C GLY A 789 45.53 -20.33 21.91
N ALA A 790 45.64 -21.27 20.96
CA ALA A 790 44.67 -22.35 20.81
C ALA A 790 44.76 -23.33 22.01
N SER A 791 43.61 -23.67 22.59
CA SER A 791 43.50 -24.52 23.77
C SER A 791 42.07 -25.11 23.85
N GLN A 792 41.87 -26.11 24.71
CA GLN A 792 40.54 -26.69 24.99
C GLN A 792 39.49 -25.70 25.53
N TYR A 793 39.88 -24.46 25.84
CA TYR A 793 39.00 -23.38 26.30
C TYR A 793 38.69 -22.34 25.22
N SER A 794 39.45 -22.33 24.12
CA SER A 794 39.48 -21.20 23.19
C SER A 794 38.19 -21.08 22.36
N GLU A 795 37.63 -22.18 21.85
CA GLU A 795 36.37 -22.15 21.10
C GLU A 795 35.19 -21.69 21.97
N GLN A 796 35.04 -22.24 23.19
CA GLN A 796 33.97 -21.82 24.11
C GLN A 796 34.17 -20.38 24.60
N ALA A 797 35.40 -19.90 24.72
CA ALA A 797 35.69 -18.50 25.03
C ALA A 797 35.36 -17.56 23.86
N LEU A 798 35.67 -17.93 22.61
CA LEU A 798 35.26 -17.20 21.40
C LEU A 798 33.72 -17.15 21.28
N ALA A 799 33.04 -18.28 21.48
CA ALA A 799 31.58 -18.36 21.43
C ALA A 799 30.91 -17.49 22.51
N ARG A 800 31.40 -17.54 23.75
CA ARG A 800 30.88 -16.70 24.85
C ARG A 800 31.19 -15.22 24.66
N LEU A 801 32.42 -14.86 24.28
CA LEU A 801 32.78 -13.46 24.04
C LEU A 801 32.00 -12.87 22.84
N GLY A 802 31.82 -13.65 21.78
CA GLY A 802 30.95 -13.30 20.65
C GLY A 802 29.50 -13.09 21.10
N GLN A 803 28.97 -13.97 21.95
CA GLN A 803 27.63 -13.81 22.54
C GLN A 803 27.51 -12.52 23.37
N ILE A 804 28.48 -12.19 24.23
CA ILE A 804 28.46 -10.97 25.04
C ILE A 804 28.46 -9.72 24.14
N TYR A 805 29.32 -9.69 23.12
CA TYR A 805 29.37 -8.56 22.17
C TYR A 805 28.10 -8.45 21.31
N LEU A 806 27.39 -9.54 21.03
CA LEU A 806 26.08 -9.50 20.38
C LEU A 806 24.98 -8.97 21.31
N GLU A 807 24.93 -9.45 22.56
CA GLU A 807 23.95 -9.04 23.57
C GLU A 807 24.10 -7.55 23.95
N ASN A 808 25.33 -7.03 23.95
CA ASN A 808 25.63 -5.60 24.16
C ASN A 808 25.50 -4.75 22.88
N ASN A 809 25.14 -5.34 21.73
CA ASN A 809 25.09 -4.71 20.40
C ASN A 809 26.44 -4.12 19.92
N GLU A 810 27.57 -4.60 20.46
CA GLU A 810 28.93 -4.20 20.08
C GLU A 810 29.39 -4.93 18.81
N TYR A 811 28.60 -4.87 17.73
CA TYR A 811 28.81 -5.64 16.50
C TYR A 811 30.21 -5.50 15.89
N ALA A 812 30.83 -4.33 16.02
CA ALA A 812 32.21 -4.08 15.56
C ALA A 812 33.27 -4.89 16.32
N LYS A 813 33.03 -5.25 17.59
CA LYS A 813 33.85 -6.20 18.36
C LYS A 813 33.41 -7.65 18.13
N ALA A 814 32.11 -7.87 17.95
CA ALA A 814 31.57 -9.21 17.69
C ALA A 814 32.14 -9.82 16.40
N ILE A 815 32.19 -9.06 15.29
CA ILE A 815 32.66 -9.55 13.98
C ILE A 815 34.03 -10.24 14.03
N PRO A 816 35.14 -9.63 14.51
CA PRO A 816 36.43 -10.32 14.53
C PRO A 816 36.45 -11.57 15.43
N VAL A 817 35.70 -11.58 16.53
CA VAL A 817 35.57 -12.75 17.41
C VAL A 817 34.78 -13.88 16.74
N LEU A 818 33.68 -13.55 16.06
CA LEU A 818 32.86 -14.50 15.32
C LEU A 818 33.55 -15.00 14.05
N SER A 819 34.34 -14.17 13.36
CA SER A 819 35.15 -14.61 12.21
C SER A 819 36.29 -15.54 12.62
N ARG A 820 36.88 -15.36 13.82
CA ARG A 820 37.75 -16.38 14.44
C ARG A 820 36.97 -17.66 14.74
N LEU A 821 35.78 -17.55 15.34
CA LEU A 821 34.93 -18.72 15.62
C LEU A 821 34.50 -19.49 14.36
N GLU A 822 34.29 -18.83 13.22
CA GLU A 822 34.02 -19.49 11.93
C GLU A 822 35.22 -20.34 11.44
N GLN A 823 36.44 -20.01 11.88
CA GLN A 823 37.69 -20.64 11.42
C GLN A 823 38.31 -21.61 12.44
N GLU A 824 38.11 -21.37 13.73
CA GLU A 824 38.74 -22.08 14.85
C GLU A 824 37.80 -23.08 15.56
N ALA A 825 36.54 -23.19 15.15
CA ALA A 825 35.56 -24.07 15.80
C ALA A 825 35.57 -25.51 15.26
N ASP A 826 35.72 -26.49 16.15
CA ASP A 826 35.54 -27.91 15.84
C ASP A 826 34.05 -28.31 15.81
N PHE A 827 33.16 -27.58 16.53
CA PHE A 827 31.73 -27.89 16.56
C PHE A 827 30.95 -27.18 15.43
N PRO A 828 30.25 -27.92 14.54
CA PRO A 828 29.46 -27.32 13.45
C PRO A 828 28.36 -26.36 13.90
N GLN A 829 27.86 -26.52 15.14
CA GLN A 829 26.93 -25.61 15.78
C GLN A 829 27.55 -24.22 16.02
N ASN A 830 28.83 -24.15 16.40
CA ASN A 830 29.53 -22.89 16.63
C ASN A 830 29.91 -22.19 15.31
N ILE A 831 30.26 -22.95 14.26
CA ILE A 831 30.39 -22.40 12.90
C ILE A 831 29.05 -21.81 12.42
N THR A 832 27.94 -22.52 12.67
CA THR A 832 26.59 -22.07 12.31
C THR A 832 26.17 -20.82 13.09
N PHE A 833 26.47 -20.78 14.40
CA PHE A 833 26.27 -19.61 15.27
C PHE A 833 27.11 -18.42 14.78
N ALA A 834 28.38 -18.64 14.41
CA ALA A 834 29.24 -17.60 13.85
C ALA A 834 28.64 -17.02 12.57
N GLN A 835 28.28 -17.86 11.60
CA GLN A 835 27.75 -17.41 10.30
C GLN A 835 26.42 -16.66 10.42
N SER A 836 25.48 -17.16 11.23
CA SER A 836 24.18 -16.52 11.48
C SER A 836 24.32 -15.16 12.17
N ASN A 837 25.26 -15.02 13.12
CA ASN A 837 25.50 -13.76 13.80
C ASN A 837 26.42 -12.80 13.03
N LEU A 838 27.29 -13.29 12.14
CA LEU A 838 28.05 -12.47 11.19
C LEU A 838 27.14 -11.85 10.13
N MET A 839 26.14 -12.59 9.63
CA MET A 839 25.07 -12.06 8.78
C MET A 839 24.37 -10.86 9.45
N LYS A 840 23.91 -11.04 10.70
CA LYS A 840 23.19 -10.03 11.48
C LYS A 840 24.07 -8.84 11.83
N SER A 841 25.27 -9.07 12.36
CA SER A 841 26.23 -8.00 12.72
C SER A 841 26.61 -7.13 11.52
N ASN A 842 26.75 -7.73 10.33
CA ASN A 842 27.00 -6.96 9.12
C ASN A 842 25.78 -6.16 8.66
N TYR A 843 24.55 -6.63 8.91
CA TYR A 843 23.34 -5.90 8.54
C TYR A 843 23.17 -4.61 9.36
N GLU A 844 23.36 -4.71 10.68
CA GLU A 844 23.29 -3.56 11.59
C GLU A 844 24.38 -2.52 11.31
N LEU A 845 25.59 -2.97 10.96
CA LEU A 845 26.68 -2.09 10.49
C LEU A 845 26.53 -1.66 9.02
N ARG A 846 25.42 -1.99 8.35
CA ARG A 846 25.09 -1.62 6.94
C ARG A 846 26.06 -2.18 5.88
N ASN A 847 26.82 -3.22 6.22
CA ASN A 847 27.70 -3.97 5.33
C ASN A 847 26.90 -4.95 4.44
N TYR A 848 25.87 -4.46 3.73
CA TYR A 848 24.84 -5.26 3.06
C TYR A 848 25.38 -6.36 2.12
N ILE A 849 26.50 -6.12 1.43
CA ILE A 849 27.17 -7.12 0.59
C ILE A 849 27.65 -8.32 1.42
N GLN A 850 28.23 -8.07 2.61
CA GLN A 850 28.66 -9.15 3.51
C GLN A 850 27.48 -9.83 4.21
N THR A 851 26.40 -9.11 4.49
CA THR A 851 25.13 -9.73 4.93
C THR A 851 24.63 -10.75 3.92
N ILE A 852 24.60 -10.40 2.62
CA ILE A 852 24.21 -11.33 1.55
C ILE A 852 25.17 -12.52 1.49
N ASN A 853 26.49 -12.29 1.50
CA ASN A 853 27.49 -13.37 1.48
C ASN A 853 27.33 -14.36 2.65
N TYR A 854 27.07 -13.86 3.87
CA TYR A 854 26.86 -14.71 5.04
C TYR A 854 25.50 -15.39 5.06
N ALA A 855 24.43 -14.74 4.60
CA ALA A 855 23.13 -15.36 4.41
C ALA A 855 23.17 -16.50 3.37
N GLU A 856 23.93 -16.34 2.29
CA GLU A 856 24.15 -17.39 1.30
C GLU A 856 25.04 -18.54 1.80
N LYS A 857 25.95 -18.29 2.77
CA LYS A 857 26.62 -19.39 3.51
C LYS A 857 25.61 -20.16 4.37
N VAL A 858 24.80 -19.44 5.13
CA VAL A 858 23.76 -19.99 6.02
C VAL A 858 22.77 -20.87 5.24
N LEU A 859 22.27 -20.42 4.08
CA LEU A 859 21.33 -21.18 3.24
C LEU A 859 21.93 -22.41 2.54
N LYS A 860 23.27 -22.54 2.47
CA LYS A 860 23.94 -23.75 1.93
C LYS A 860 24.00 -24.90 2.93
N ASN A 861 23.66 -24.67 4.20
CA ASN A 861 23.61 -25.72 5.21
C ASN A 861 22.19 -26.33 5.28
N GLU A 862 21.98 -27.45 4.58
CA GLU A 862 20.68 -28.15 4.52
C GLU A 862 20.11 -28.51 5.91
N LYS A 863 20.99 -28.72 6.90
CA LYS A 863 20.63 -29.13 8.27
C LYS A 863 20.33 -27.95 9.21
N ILE A 864 20.32 -26.72 8.71
CA ILE A 864 20.10 -25.53 9.53
C ILE A 864 18.62 -25.36 9.90
N ASP A 865 18.34 -24.76 11.05
CA ASP A 865 16.99 -24.52 11.55
C ASP A 865 16.18 -23.58 10.63
N ASP A 866 14.88 -23.87 10.44
CA ASP A 866 14.03 -23.14 9.49
C ASP A 866 13.79 -21.67 9.87
N ARG A 867 13.87 -21.30 11.15
CA ARG A 867 13.88 -19.89 11.57
C ARG A 867 15.14 -19.19 11.08
N VAL A 868 16.28 -19.88 11.09
CA VAL A 868 17.57 -19.32 10.61
C VAL A 868 17.59 -19.25 9.08
N LYS A 869 16.93 -20.17 8.36
CA LYS A 869 16.65 -20.03 6.93
C LYS A 869 15.79 -18.79 6.65
N SER A 870 14.70 -18.60 7.41
CA SER A 870 13.80 -17.44 7.28
C SER A 870 14.56 -16.12 7.54
N ASP A 871 15.30 -16.02 8.65
CA ASP A 871 16.20 -14.89 8.94
C ASP A 871 17.14 -14.58 7.75
N ALA A 872 17.72 -15.60 7.12
CA ALA A 872 18.61 -15.42 5.97
C ALA A 872 17.90 -14.90 4.72
N HIS A 873 16.71 -15.39 4.39
CA HIS A 873 15.92 -14.87 3.27
C HIS A 873 15.51 -13.40 3.50
N ILE A 874 15.10 -13.04 4.72
CA ILE A 874 14.77 -11.64 5.09
C ILE A 874 16.00 -10.73 4.94
N MET A 875 17.15 -11.20 5.42
CA MET A 875 18.41 -10.46 5.36
C MET A 875 18.92 -10.28 3.93
N ILE A 876 18.77 -11.28 3.05
CA ILE A 876 19.07 -11.14 1.61
C ILE A 876 18.10 -10.15 0.98
N ALA A 877 16.79 -10.30 1.18
CA ALA A 877 15.76 -9.47 0.56
C ALA A 877 15.97 -7.97 0.84
N ARG A 878 16.09 -7.62 2.13
CA ARG A 878 16.32 -6.23 2.55
C ARG A 878 17.68 -5.69 2.13
N SER A 879 18.74 -6.51 2.21
CA SER A 879 20.09 -6.08 1.79
C SER A 879 20.18 -5.86 0.29
N ALA A 880 19.55 -6.72 -0.50
CA ALA A 880 19.55 -6.64 -1.96
C ALA A 880 18.86 -5.36 -2.46
N ILE A 881 17.75 -4.94 -1.83
CA ILE A 881 17.15 -3.61 -2.08
C ILE A 881 18.14 -2.49 -1.76
N LYS A 882 18.87 -2.56 -0.63
CA LYS A 882 19.87 -1.54 -0.26
C LYS A 882 21.12 -1.52 -1.16
N THR A 883 21.36 -2.57 -1.94
CA THR A 883 22.44 -2.65 -2.95
C THR A 883 21.93 -2.60 -4.40
N ASP A 884 20.68 -2.17 -4.62
CA ASP A 884 20.02 -2.10 -5.95
C ASP A 884 20.02 -3.43 -6.75
N ASN A 885 20.15 -4.57 -6.07
CA ASN A 885 20.15 -5.90 -6.71
C ASN A 885 18.70 -6.42 -6.79
N GLN A 886 17.95 -5.85 -7.74
CA GLN A 886 16.51 -6.05 -7.90
C GLN A 886 16.14 -7.54 -8.09
N ASP A 887 16.88 -8.29 -8.92
CA ASP A 887 16.62 -9.72 -9.16
C ASP A 887 16.76 -10.56 -7.88
N LYS A 888 17.84 -10.37 -7.12
CA LYS A 888 18.06 -11.09 -5.86
C LYS A 888 17.04 -10.69 -4.80
N ALA A 889 16.63 -9.43 -4.76
CA ALA A 889 15.57 -8.96 -3.89
C ALA A 889 14.21 -9.61 -4.23
N LYS A 890 13.85 -9.70 -5.52
CA LYS A 890 12.61 -10.36 -5.97
C LYS A 890 12.56 -11.82 -5.55
N VAL A 891 13.62 -12.58 -5.84
CA VAL A 891 13.70 -14.00 -5.45
C VAL A 891 13.62 -14.15 -3.93
N ALA A 892 14.38 -13.36 -3.17
CA ALA A 892 14.39 -13.47 -1.71
C ALA A 892 13.05 -13.08 -1.06
N TYR A 893 12.37 -12.01 -1.52
CA TYR A 893 11.03 -11.67 -1.02
C TYR A 893 9.99 -12.75 -1.37
N SER A 894 10.14 -13.45 -2.51
CA SER A 894 9.26 -14.59 -2.86
C SER A 894 9.45 -15.80 -1.94
N GLU A 895 10.65 -16.02 -1.39
CA GLU A 895 10.89 -17.03 -0.35
C GLU A 895 10.38 -16.58 1.02
N VAL A 896 10.58 -15.31 1.38
CA VAL A 896 10.02 -14.72 2.62
C VAL A 896 8.50 -14.88 2.65
N LEU A 897 7.80 -14.57 1.56
CA LEU A 897 6.34 -14.59 1.49
C LEU A 897 5.71 -15.97 1.78
N LYS A 898 6.46 -17.07 1.60
CA LYS A 898 5.99 -18.44 1.91
C LYS A 898 5.83 -18.71 3.41
N THR A 899 6.49 -17.95 4.26
CA THR A 899 6.54 -18.17 5.73
C THR A 899 6.25 -16.91 6.56
N ALA A 900 6.28 -15.73 5.94
CA ALA A 900 6.06 -14.47 6.61
C ALA A 900 4.63 -14.30 7.14
N THR A 901 4.51 -13.57 8.25
CA THR A 901 3.23 -13.13 8.82
C THR A 901 3.35 -11.67 9.27
N GLY A 902 2.20 -11.02 9.51
CA GLY A 902 2.15 -9.64 10.00
C GLY A 902 2.93 -8.65 9.14
N ALA A 903 3.73 -7.79 9.78
CA ALA A 903 4.50 -6.73 9.12
C ALA A 903 5.42 -7.24 7.99
N LEU A 904 6.00 -8.43 8.15
CA LEU A 904 6.93 -8.99 7.18
C LEU A 904 6.21 -9.50 5.92
N ALA A 905 5.00 -10.02 6.06
CA ALA A 905 4.17 -10.39 4.92
C ALA A 905 3.66 -9.13 4.19
N ALA A 906 3.33 -8.07 4.93
CA ALA A 906 2.96 -6.78 4.35
C ALA A 906 4.12 -6.16 3.54
N GLU A 907 5.35 -6.23 4.07
CA GLU A 907 6.58 -5.83 3.36
C GLU A 907 6.81 -6.67 2.09
N ALA A 908 6.69 -8.00 2.18
CA ALA A 908 6.94 -8.89 1.06
C ALA A 908 5.90 -8.72 -0.08
N LEU A 909 4.61 -8.53 0.26
CA LEU A 909 3.56 -8.21 -0.71
C LEU A 909 3.77 -6.84 -1.35
N TYR A 910 4.19 -5.82 -0.59
CA TYR A 910 4.56 -4.52 -1.15
C TYR A 910 5.68 -4.66 -2.20
N TYR A 911 6.74 -5.41 -1.89
CA TYR A 911 7.83 -5.62 -2.85
C TYR A 911 7.42 -6.48 -4.05
N ASP A 912 6.59 -7.51 -3.87
CA ASP A 912 6.04 -8.29 -4.98
C ASP A 912 5.18 -7.44 -5.94
N ALA A 913 4.33 -6.54 -5.40
CA ALA A 913 3.62 -5.55 -6.20
C ALA A 913 4.58 -4.60 -6.94
N TYR A 914 5.62 -4.12 -6.28
CA TYR A 914 6.65 -3.25 -6.85
C TYR A 914 7.40 -3.92 -8.02
N PHE A 915 7.81 -5.19 -7.87
CA PHE A 915 8.46 -5.92 -8.96
C PHE A 915 7.50 -6.17 -10.14
N LYS A 916 6.24 -6.53 -9.87
CA LYS A 916 5.22 -6.65 -10.92
C LYS A 916 4.99 -5.33 -11.67
N ASN A 917 4.97 -4.19 -10.97
CA ASN A 917 4.89 -2.86 -11.60
C ASN A 917 6.12 -2.57 -12.48
N LYS A 918 7.33 -2.82 -11.98
CA LYS A 918 8.60 -2.66 -12.72
C LYS A 918 8.66 -3.52 -14.00
N GLU A 919 7.97 -4.65 -14.01
CA GLU A 919 7.90 -5.58 -15.14
C GLU A 919 6.73 -5.31 -16.11
N GLY A 920 5.92 -4.26 -15.88
CA GLY A 920 4.75 -3.94 -16.69
C GLY A 920 3.51 -4.81 -16.42
N ASN A 921 3.57 -5.68 -15.41
CA ASN A 921 2.47 -6.57 -15.01
C ASN A 921 1.47 -5.85 -14.09
N TYR A 922 0.89 -4.75 -14.59
CA TYR A 922 0.15 -3.77 -13.79
C TYR A 922 -1.11 -4.34 -13.11
N GLU A 923 -1.88 -5.20 -13.77
CA GLU A 923 -3.07 -5.84 -13.20
C GLU A 923 -2.72 -6.84 -12.11
N LEU A 924 -1.66 -7.63 -12.29
CA LEU A 924 -1.16 -8.54 -11.26
C LEU A 924 -0.56 -7.76 -10.08
N SER A 925 0.10 -6.62 -10.32
CA SER A 925 0.55 -5.71 -9.27
C SER A 925 -0.64 -5.15 -8.47
N ASN A 926 -1.70 -4.73 -9.17
CA ASN A 926 -2.95 -4.25 -8.55
C ASN A 926 -3.65 -5.33 -7.70
N GLN A 927 -3.62 -6.60 -8.10
CA GLN A 927 -4.14 -7.71 -7.30
C GLN A 927 -3.34 -7.88 -6.00
N VAL A 928 -2.01 -7.83 -6.07
CA VAL A 928 -1.15 -7.96 -4.87
C VAL A 928 -1.32 -6.77 -3.91
N VAL A 929 -1.56 -5.55 -4.40
CA VAL A 929 -1.92 -4.40 -3.55
C VAL A 929 -3.30 -4.59 -2.88
N GLN A 930 -4.27 -5.18 -3.58
CA GLN A 930 -5.57 -5.52 -2.99
C GLN A 930 -5.44 -6.58 -1.90
N ASP A 931 -4.66 -7.64 -2.12
CA ASP A 931 -4.38 -8.67 -1.11
C ASP A 931 -3.61 -8.12 0.10
N LEU A 932 -2.64 -7.21 -0.13
CA LEU A 932 -1.96 -6.46 0.93
C LEU A 932 -2.97 -5.66 1.78
N ALA A 933 -3.80 -4.84 1.14
CA ALA A 933 -4.75 -3.99 1.86
C ALA A 933 -5.83 -4.80 2.59
N LYS A 934 -6.33 -5.88 1.97
CA LYS A 934 -7.39 -6.73 2.51
C LYS A 934 -6.94 -7.60 3.68
N ASN A 935 -5.78 -8.25 3.56
CA ASN A 935 -5.31 -9.22 4.55
C ASN A 935 -4.40 -8.59 5.62
N TYR A 936 -3.82 -7.41 5.35
CA TYR A 936 -2.87 -6.73 6.25
C TYR A 936 -3.25 -5.25 6.57
N PRO A 937 -4.53 -4.89 6.81
CA PRO A 937 -4.98 -3.49 6.96
C PRO A 937 -4.38 -2.74 8.17
N GLY A 938 -3.82 -3.46 9.15
CA GLY A 938 -3.10 -2.84 10.27
C GLY A 938 -1.75 -2.22 9.87
N TYR A 939 -1.16 -2.64 8.76
CA TYR A 939 0.20 -2.28 8.34
C TYR A 939 0.17 -1.09 7.36
N LYS A 940 -0.40 0.02 7.83
CA LYS A 940 -0.77 1.19 7.02
C LYS A 940 0.35 1.78 6.16
N GLU A 941 1.62 1.73 6.60
CA GLU A 941 2.75 2.21 5.80
C GLU A 941 2.87 1.44 4.47
N TYR A 942 2.94 0.11 4.53
CA TYR A 942 3.03 -0.72 3.32
C TYR A 942 1.77 -0.65 2.47
N GLY A 943 0.60 -0.56 3.10
CA GLY A 943 -0.67 -0.28 2.40
C GLY A 943 -0.61 1.02 1.58
N ALA A 944 -0.14 2.12 2.17
CA ALA A 944 -0.02 3.41 1.51
C ALA A 944 1.03 3.41 0.38
N ARG A 945 2.21 2.81 0.61
CA ARG A 945 3.22 2.63 -0.45
C ARG A 945 2.68 1.75 -1.60
N GLY A 946 1.90 0.72 -1.28
CA GLY A 946 1.21 -0.13 -2.24
C GLY A 946 0.18 0.64 -3.06
N LEU A 947 -0.61 1.52 -2.43
CA LEU A 947 -1.57 2.38 -3.13
C LEU A 947 -0.90 3.35 -4.11
N ILE A 948 0.30 3.88 -3.81
CA ILE A 948 1.06 4.68 -4.80
C ILE A 948 1.48 3.84 -6.01
N ILE A 949 1.89 2.58 -5.81
CA ILE A 949 2.15 1.65 -6.93
C ILE A 949 0.85 1.39 -7.72
N MET A 950 -0.27 1.18 -7.03
CA MET A 950 -1.58 0.97 -7.64
C MET A 950 -2.03 2.16 -8.49
N ALA A 951 -1.77 3.39 -8.05
CA ALA A 951 -2.02 4.59 -8.85
C ALA A 951 -1.15 4.65 -10.11
N LYS A 952 0.16 4.35 -9.99
CA LYS A 952 1.10 4.28 -11.12
C LYS A 952 0.68 3.19 -12.13
N ASN A 953 0.24 2.03 -11.64
CA ASN A 953 -0.34 0.95 -12.45
C ASN A 953 -1.58 1.42 -13.21
N PHE A 954 -2.54 2.07 -12.54
CA PHE A 954 -3.75 2.56 -13.21
C PHE A 954 -3.46 3.64 -14.24
N TYR A 955 -2.50 4.54 -14.00
CA TYR A 955 -2.10 5.52 -15.00
C TYR A 955 -1.49 4.85 -16.25
N ALA A 956 -0.68 3.81 -16.05
CA ALA A 956 -0.13 3.00 -17.13
C ALA A 956 -1.15 2.06 -17.82
N LEU A 957 -2.38 1.99 -17.30
CA LEU A 957 -3.54 1.31 -17.87
C LEU A 957 -4.59 2.30 -18.41
N ASP A 958 -4.16 3.52 -18.77
CA ASP A 958 -4.99 4.63 -19.29
C ASP A 958 -6.16 5.07 -18.36
N ASP A 959 -6.10 4.74 -17.06
CA ASP A 959 -7.12 5.07 -16.07
C ASP A 959 -6.68 6.22 -15.14
N ALA A 960 -6.70 7.43 -15.69
CA ALA A 960 -6.30 8.65 -15.00
C ALA A 960 -7.17 8.93 -13.75
N PHE A 961 -8.48 8.70 -13.82
CA PHE A 961 -9.38 8.83 -12.68
C PHE A 961 -8.96 7.96 -11.49
N GLN A 962 -8.72 6.65 -11.71
CA GLN A 962 -8.30 5.77 -10.62
C GLN A 962 -6.94 6.20 -10.06
N ALA A 963 -6.00 6.58 -10.93
CA ALA A 963 -4.68 7.03 -10.51
C ALA A 963 -4.75 8.29 -9.64
N THR A 964 -5.45 9.35 -10.07
CA THR A 964 -5.55 10.60 -9.30
C THR A 964 -6.34 10.41 -8.02
N TYR A 965 -7.47 9.69 -8.06
CA TYR A 965 -8.29 9.44 -6.87
C TYR A 965 -7.52 8.67 -5.79
N ILE A 966 -6.73 7.65 -6.16
CA ILE A 966 -5.93 6.89 -5.19
C ILE A 966 -4.85 7.77 -4.55
N LEU A 967 -4.18 8.64 -5.33
CA LEU A 967 -3.17 9.55 -4.79
C LEU A 967 -3.78 10.61 -3.87
N GLU A 968 -4.92 11.20 -4.24
CA GLU A 968 -5.69 12.13 -3.39
C GLU A 968 -6.20 11.46 -2.10
N SER A 969 -6.58 10.17 -2.18
CA SER A 969 -6.92 9.34 -1.01
C SER A 969 -5.70 9.03 -0.12
N VAL A 970 -4.52 8.78 -0.69
CA VAL A 970 -3.28 8.58 0.08
C VAL A 970 -2.90 9.87 0.83
N ILE A 971 -2.95 11.01 0.14
CA ILE A 971 -2.62 12.34 0.70
C ILE A 971 -3.54 12.70 1.87
N SER A 972 -4.84 12.38 1.77
CA SER A 972 -5.84 12.72 2.80
C SER A 972 -5.88 11.74 3.98
N ASN A 973 -5.73 10.43 3.74
CA ASN A 973 -5.97 9.40 4.77
C ASN A 973 -4.71 8.92 5.51
N PHE A 974 -3.51 9.18 4.98
CA PHE A 974 -2.24 8.67 5.53
C PHE A 974 -1.32 9.78 6.07
N THR A 975 -1.93 10.81 6.68
CA THR A 975 -1.26 11.99 7.29
C THR A 975 -0.15 11.67 8.30
N ALA A 976 -0.11 10.46 8.85
CA ALA A 976 0.95 9.96 9.73
C ALA A 976 2.28 9.62 9.00
N TYR A 977 2.33 9.66 7.67
CA TYR A 977 3.49 9.23 6.87
C TYR A 977 3.94 10.33 5.86
N PRO A 978 4.61 11.41 6.31
CA PRO A 978 4.94 12.56 5.46
C PRO A 978 5.67 12.22 4.15
N ASP A 979 6.67 11.34 4.19
CA ASP A 979 7.45 10.94 3.00
C ASP A 979 6.56 10.30 1.91
N ILE A 980 5.54 9.54 2.31
CA ILE A 980 4.58 8.88 1.41
C ILE A 980 3.62 9.91 0.81
N ILE A 981 3.19 10.91 1.60
CA ILE A 981 2.37 12.02 1.10
C ILE A 981 3.16 12.82 0.05
N VAL A 982 4.43 13.09 0.29
CA VAL A 982 5.31 13.77 -0.67
C VAL A 982 5.51 12.94 -1.95
N GLU A 983 5.68 11.61 -1.86
CA GLU A 983 5.71 10.76 -3.07
C GLU A 983 4.37 10.83 -3.83
N ALA A 984 3.24 10.75 -3.13
CA ALA A 984 1.91 10.80 -3.74
C ALA A 984 1.61 12.16 -4.41
N GLN A 985 2.00 13.27 -3.78
CA GLN A 985 1.88 14.62 -4.33
C GLN A 985 2.72 14.77 -5.60
N ASN A 986 3.99 14.33 -5.57
CA ASN A 986 4.87 14.39 -6.74
C ASN A 986 4.34 13.57 -7.92
N GLU A 987 3.70 12.42 -7.67
CA GLU A 987 3.09 11.63 -8.74
C GLU A 987 1.78 12.26 -9.26
N LEU A 988 0.96 12.80 -8.38
CA LEU A 988 -0.30 13.47 -8.72
C LEU A 988 -0.06 14.70 -9.61
N THR A 989 0.95 15.51 -9.30
CA THR A 989 1.32 16.69 -10.10
C THR A 989 1.79 16.29 -11.51
N LYS A 990 2.59 15.21 -11.67
CA LYS A 990 2.97 14.70 -12.99
C LYS A 990 1.74 14.30 -13.82
N ILE A 991 0.85 13.53 -13.21
CA ILE A 991 -0.37 13.05 -13.88
C ILE A 991 -1.25 14.24 -14.29
N LYS A 992 -1.53 15.19 -13.38
CA LYS A 992 -2.31 16.39 -13.73
C LYS A 992 -1.64 17.25 -14.82
N ALA A 993 -0.30 17.34 -14.83
CA ALA A 993 0.44 18.08 -15.87
C ALA A 993 0.40 17.41 -17.26
N GLU A 994 0.39 16.07 -17.34
CA GLU A 994 0.19 15.34 -18.60
C GLU A 994 -1.29 15.40 -19.04
N GLU A 995 -2.24 15.18 -18.14
CA GLU A 995 -3.67 15.26 -18.45
C GLU A 995 -4.10 16.65 -18.91
N ALA A 996 -3.55 17.72 -18.34
CA ALA A 996 -3.78 19.10 -18.76
C ALA A 996 -3.36 19.40 -20.21
N LYS A 997 -2.61 18.49 -20.88
CA LYS A 997 -2.33 18.60 -22.32
C LYS A 997 -3.53 18.21 -23.18
N ARG A 998 -4.40 17.30 -22.71
CA ARG A 998 -5.59 16.80 -23.43
C ARG A 998 -6.93 17.25 -22.84
N ASN A 999 -6.97 17.58 -21.55
CA ASN A 999 -8.15 18.06 -20.83
C ASN A 999 -7.95 19.50 -20.34
N SER A 1000 -8.74 20.43 -20.88
CA SER A 1000 -8.74 21.87 -20.54
C SER A 1000 -9.34 22.20 -19.18
N SER A 1001 -10.06 21.25 -18.55
CA SER A 1001 -10.59 21.40 -17.19
C SER A 1001 -9.58 21.03 -16.10
N VAL A 1002 -8.41 20.51 -16.46
CA VAL A 1002 -7.35 20.15 -15.50
C VAL A 1002 -6.36 21.29 -15.38
N THR A 1003 -6.31 21.92 -14.22
CA THR A 1003 -5.25 22.87 -13.87
C THR A 1003 -4.00 22.12 -13.42
N PRO A 1004 -2.84 22.28 -14.10
CA PRO A 1004 -1.56 21.96 -13.46
C PRO A 1004 -1.44 22.77 -12.16
N HIS A 1005 -0.91 22.16 -11.10
CA HIS A 1005 -0.33 22.93 -10.02
C HIS A 1005 1.08 23.36 -10.44
N GLU A 1006 1.41 24.63 -10.19
CA GLU A 1006 2.75 25.22 -10.37
C GLU A 1006 3.70 24.83 -9.22
#